data_AF-A0A1B0BA70-F1
#
_entry.id   AF-A0A1B0BA70-F1
#
_cell.length_a   1.000
_cell.length_b   1.000
_cell.length_c   1.000
_cell.angle_alpha   90.00
_cell.angle_beta   90.00
_cell.angle_gamma   90.00
#
_symmetry.space_group_name_H-M   'P 1'
#
loop_
_entity.id
_entity.type
_entity.pdbx_description
1 polymer ?
#
loop_
_entity_poly.entity_id
_entity_poly.type
_entity_poly.pdbx_seq_one_letter_code
_entity_poly.pdbx_strand_id
1 'polypeptide(L)'
;MNILGKKYHDVIHFPEHPSIEINYSNTNTYTKCRSYDAKAMNQGFVWHQIVVQHNGKICGSDAKRDILDALFEAVNNEEIYPIAYRRGPKEDCFLVRQCQPALDKLFAQNLRLRLPNGHSISILVQLNVADFHQGQISPITQITKALSQLYNSMERYNGEDGILNLSQFGRNPNFADVVVNLGNSGVLERICNLIYSNDEKFRNVNGILMKTNGIKTLAPLKQFTGVEFAILDLRDNKLRSPERITRELLPLQADELMLAGNPVINTSKFPDCLNPVLKNFKRIDGIPSENYSKDYSPLNKNGDKDSEGYRVDWSNRADINNFEFSNDWHAVMIPDPEHNHTKDDIFNYFFITVSPTFSDFYPCYYKFDKGEHQFLVRQCFDQIKHLVEYCNLEIGIPRIVQQTVTEDSDLLPEVEMYSKLVYYLLMNISPFKTGQVNPLECIDKALNRRYNAVDRVLNLSNFQDTEGLQNIVINLNSINILSRLLMQASKKFASSVVELRLAHNKIVFANVPKVLVLMGNLKAIDLGNNWIHHLKDVNELSVFKLKCLRLDGNPLCSKYSFAGEYIEAVKEIFQDLENLDNIEITTKGNLSSQKNYLCDVAAYDLTQEFVTRYFKTFECVKDRAKLKDVYHANAMLTLTCNYFSANSTQKTRARIRVYGDVSRNILKMRDLPHAYGPVHYGREEIMAIIMSLPDVSFDMLTFNTDTTIHNDRLTAITINGVYLDQAKDHATDTDVVMAFSRTFLLTPVKHFLGPLNKGTSYKIINDQLNILNPTAAQTKIAFKYLANDNIADDENEISLKTKESMLIMLQELTHLKSVWCARCLEDAGWDLQKALEVFIGLCRNDEISDASFM
;
A
#
# COMPACT_ATOMS: atom_id res chain seq x y z
N MET A 1 -71.16 4.72 17.97
CA MET A 1 -70.92 5.82 18.94
C MET A 1 -69.41 6.01 19.07
N ASN A 2 -68.98 7.24 18.79
CA ASN A 2 -67.67 7.89 18.85
C ASN A 2 -66.54 7.22 19.66
N ILE A 3 -65.38 6.99 19.00
CA ILE A 3 -64.06 7.52 19.40
C ILE A 3 -63.22 7.77 18.13
N LEU A 4 -63.54 8.82 17.37
CA LEU A 4 -62.58 9.55 16.54
C LEU A 4 -62.31 10.83 17.32
N GLY A 5 -61.32 10.79 18.22
CA GLY A 5 -60.72 12.03 18.70
C GLY A 5 -60.12 12.71 17.48
N LYS A 6 -60.79 13.73 16.94
CA LYS A 6 -60.22 14.59 15.90
C LYS A 6 -58.96 15.21 16.50
N LYS A 7 -57.79 14.68 16.16
CA LYS A 7 -56.53 15.42 16.35
C LYS A 7 -56.64 16.63 15.43
N TYR A 8 -57.01 17.77 16.00
CA TYR A 8 -57.13 19.01 15.23
C TYR A 8 -55.74 19.55 14.86
N HIS A 9 -54.75 19.36 15.74
CA HIS A 9 -53.35 19.74 15.54
C HIS A 9 -52.39 18.60 15.97
N ASP A 10 -51.27 18.46 15.28
CA ASP A 10 -50.14 17.56 15.61
C ASP A 10 -48.83 18.33 15.39
N VAL A 11 -47.81 18.12 16.23
CA VAL A 11 -46.51 18.81 16.06
C VAL A 11 -45.42 17.77 15.86
N ILE A 12 -44.66 17.89 14.78
CA ILE A 12 -43.50 17.04 14.51
C ILE A 12 -42.25 17.80 14.90
N HIS A 13 -41.55 17.29 15.92
CA HIS A 13 -40.30 17.85 16.41
C HIS A 13 -39.10 17.23 15.70
N PHE A 14 -38.09 18.05 15.41
CA PHE A 14 -36.82 17.63 14.85
C PHE A 14 -35.69 18.09 15.78
N PRO A 15 -34.63 17.29 15.99
CA PRO A 15 -33.53 17.67 16.88
C PRO A 15 -32.76 18.92 16.43
N GLU A 16 -32.53 19.06 15.12
CA GLU A 16 -31.70 20.14 14.53
C GLU A 16 -32.51 21.17 13.73
N HIS A 17 -33.85 21.06 13.69
CA HIS A 17 -34.70 21.90 12.85
C HIS A 17 -35.95 22.40 13.58
N PRO A 18 -36.51 23.56 13.17
CA PRO A 18 -37.83 23.99 13.62
C PRO A 18 -38.90 22.92 13.40
N SER A 19 -39.84 22.83 14.34
CA SER A 19 -40.93 21.86 14.28
C SER A 19 -41.89 22.16 13.13
N ILE A 20 -42.61 21.13 12.67
CA ILE A 20 -43.69 21.28 11.70
C ILE A 20 -45.02 21.14 12.43
N GLU A 21 -45.81 22.22 12.44
CA GLU A 21 -47.14 22.27 13.04
C GLU A 21 -48.20 21.86 12.00
N ILE A 22 -48.75 20.66 12.18
CA ILE A 22 -49.78 20.11 11.30
C ILE A 22 -51.15 20.61 11.75
N ASN A 23 -51.88 21.22 10.83
CA ASN A 23 -53.26 21.66 11.02
C ASN A 23 -54.18 21.04 9.96
N TYR A 24 -55.08 20.16 10.42
CA TYR A 24 -56.02 19.46 9.53
C TYR A 24 -57.25 20.29 9.14
N SER A 25 -57.46 21.47 9.72
CA SER A 25 -58.71 22.25 9.57
C SER A 25 -59.03 22.64 8.14
N ASN A 26 -58.02 22.85 7.29
CA ASN A 26 -58.15 23.31 5.90
C ASN A 26 -57.58 22.30 4.88
N THR A 27 -57.44 21.03 5.26
CA THR A 27 -56.81 20.00 4.41
C THR A 27 -57.78 19.39 3.42
N ASN A 28 -57.33 19.20 2.18
CA ASN A 28 -58.05 18.39 1.19
C ASN A 28 -57.55 16.95 1.28
N THR A 29 -58.45 16.03 1.67
CA THR A 29 -58.14 14.61 1.82
C THR A 29 -58.61 13.83 0.59
N TYR A 30 -57.69 13.06 0.00
CA TYR A 30 -57.91 12.27 -1.19
C TYR A 30 -57.71 10.79 -0.90
N THR A 31 -58.65 9.96 -1.35
CA THR A 31 -58.57 8.50 -1.28
C THR A 31 -59.25 7.89 -2.50
N LYS A 32 -58.68 6.81 -3.06
CA LYS A 32 -59.26 6.05 -4.19
C LYS A 32 -59.73 6.95 -5.36
N CYS A 33 -58.90 7.92 -5.74
CA CYS A 33 -59.18 8.84 -6.83
C CYS A 33 -57.96 9.01 -7.73
N ARG A 34 -58.19 9.53 -8.95
CA ARG A 34 -57.15 9.68 -9.99
C ARG A 34 -56.71 11.12 -10.26
N SER A 35 -57.34 12.08 -9.62
CA SER A 35 -57.07 13.50 -9.78
C SER A 35 -57.22 14.22 -8.45
N TYR A 36 -56.61 15.40 -8.37
CA TYR A 36 -56.69 16.32 -7.25
C TYR A 36 -56.73 17.75 -7.78
N ASP A 37 -57.00 18.72 -6.90
CA ASP A 37 -56.99 20.13 -7.29
C ASP A 37 -55.55 20.61 -7.46
N ALA A 38 -55.12 20.82 -8.70
CA ALA A 38 -53.77 21.29 -9.02
C ALA A 38 -53.43 22.65 -8.38
N LYS A 39 -54.44 23.48 -8.05
CA LYS A 39 -54.21 24.76 -7.34
C LYS A 39 -53.65 24.55 -5.94
N ALA A 40 -53.90 23.41 -5.31
CA ALA A 40 -53.33 23.06 -4.01
C ALA A 40 -51.80 22.88 -4.06
N MET A 41 -51.23 22.59 -5.23
CA MET A 41 -49.78 22.40 -5.41
C MET A 41 -49.04 23.69 -5.80
N ASN A 42 -49.75 24.64 -6.42
CA ASN A 42 -49.20 25.94 -6.84
C ASN A 42 -48.85 26.87 -5.66
N GLN A 43 -49.17 26.48 -4.43
CA GLN A 43 -48.87 27.27 -3.22
C GLN A 43 -47.41 27.14 -2.76
N GLY A 44 -46.60 26.23 -3.32
CA GLY A 44 -45.12 26.19 -3.28
C GLY A 44 -44.43 26.00 -1.90
N PHE A 45 -45.09 26.37 -0.82
CA PHE A 45 -44.59 26.51 0.54
C PHE A 45 -45.48 25.77 1.54
N VAL A 46 -45.91 24.55 1.20
CA VAL A 46 -46.78 23.74 2.04
C VAL A 46 -46.28 22.30 2.15
N TRP A 47 -46.57 21.67 3.27
CA TRP A 47 -46.36 20.24 3.51
C TRP A 47 -47.62 19.46 3.15
N HIS A 48 -47.42 18.27 2.60
CA HIS A 48 -48.47 17.29 2.35
C HIS A 48 -48.20 16.04 3.18
N GLN A 49 -49.25 15.31 3.56
CA GLN A 49 -49.12 14.06 4.30
C GLN A 49 -49.60 12.88 3.46
N ILE A 50 -48.83 11.80 3.45
CA ILE A 50 -49.23 10.52 2.88
C ILE A 50 -49.44 9.54 4.03
N VAL A 51 -50.59 8.86 4.03
CA VAL A 51 -50.97 7.84 5.00
C VAL A 51 -51.18 6.52 4.29
N VAL A 52 -50.41 5.50 4.66
CA VAL A 52 -50.44 4.16 4.08
C VAL A 52 -51.33 3.26 4.93
N GLN A 53 -52.47 2.84 4.37
CA GLN A 53 -53.51 2.13 5.12
C GLN A 53 -53.34 0.60 5.01
N HIS A 54 -52.40 0.04 5.78
CA HIS A 54 -52.11 -1.40 5.78
C HIS A 54 -53.04 -2.23 6.68
N ASN A 55 -53.80 -1.61 7.58
CA ASN A 55 -54.78 -2.26 8.49
C ASN A 55 -54.21 -3.45 9.28
N GLY A 56 -52.93 -3.37 9.69
CA GLY A 56 -52.25 -4.42 10.43
C GLY A 56 -51.79 -5.62 9.60
N LYS A 57 -51.97 -5.59 8.26
CA LYS A 57 -51.58 -6.70 7.36
C LYS A 57 -50.09 -6.76 7.04
N ILE A 58 -49.32 -5.73 7.39
CA ILE A 58 -47.89 -5.65 7.19
C ILE A 58 -47.24 -5.51 8.57
N CYS A 59 -46.73 -6.62 9.10
CA CYS A 59 -46.12 -6.75 10.41
C CYS A 59 -44.70 -7.37 10.29
N GLY A 60 -43.80 -7.04 11.22
CA GLY A 60 -42.42 -7.54 11.24
C GLY A 60 -41.37 -6.45 10.99
N SER A 61 -40.09 -6.83 11.08
CA SER A 61 -38.93 -5.93 10.95
C SER A 61 -38.79 -5.32 9.55
N ASP A 62 -39.20 -6.04 8.51
CA ASP A 62 -39.08 -5.59 7.11
C ASP A 62 -40.27 -4.74 6.61
N ALA A 63 -41.30 -4.56 7.44
CA ALA A 63 -42.55 -3.94 7.02
C ALA A 63 -42.39 -2.49 6.50
N LYS A 64 -41.53 -1.67 7.12
CA LYS A 64 -41.19 -0.32 6.63
C LYS A 64 -40.52 -0.39 5.25
N ARG A 65 -39.61 -1.35 5.07
CA ARG A 65 -38.87 -1.55 3.81
C ARG A 65 -39.82 -1.94 2.69
N ASP A 66 -40.76 -2.85 2.93
CA ASP A 66 -41.73 -3.29 1.93
C ASP A 66 -42.65 -2.15 1.45
N ILE A 67 -43.09 -1.29 2.37
CA ILE A 67 -43.91 -0.11 2.03
C ILE A 67 -43.11 0.90 1.22
N LEU A 68 -41.87 1.20 1.63
CA LEU A 68 -41.00 2.12 0.91
C LEU A 68 -40.63 1.58 -0.48
N ASP A 69 -40.29 0.30 -0.60
CA ASP A 69 -40.02 -0.35 -1.88
C ASP A 69 -41.24 -0.24 -2.82
N ALA A 70 -42.46 -0.44 -2.29
CA ALA A 70 -43.69 -0.27 -3.06
C ALA A 70 -43.96 1.20 -3.46
N LEU A 71 -43.66 2.16 -2.58
CA LEU A 71 -43.77 3.59 -2.86
C LEU A 71 -42.80 4.02 -3.97
N PHE A 72 -41.52 3.67 -3.84
CA PHE A 72 -40.50 4.05 -4.81
C PHE A 72 -40.68 3.37 -6.17
N GLU A 73 -41.28 2.17 -6.20
CA GLU A 73 -41.70 1.53 -7.45
C GLU A 73 -42.86 2.28 -8.12
N ALA A 74 -43.87 2.71 -7.34
CA ALA A 74 -45.02 3.46 -7.86
C ALA A 74 -44.62 4.83 -8.44
N VAL A 75 -43.60 5.47 -7.89
CA VAL A 75 -43.12 6.80 -8.33
C VAL A 75 -41.78 6.74 -9.06
N ASN A 76 -41.47 5.62 -9.69
CA ASN A 76 -40.18 5.42 -10.36
C ASN A 76 -39.84 6.58 -11.32
N ASN A 77 -38.57 7.01 -11.36
CA ASN A 77 -38.05 8.20 -12.06
C ASN A 77 -38.47 9.58 -11.49
N GLU A 78 -39.29 9.67 -10.44
CA GLU A 78 -39.61 10.96 -9.81
C GLU A 78 -38.99 11.09 -8.41
N GLU A 79 -38.54 12.29 -8.07
CA GLU A 79 -38.04 12.64 -6.74
C GLU A 79 -39.17 12.62 -5.71
N ILE A 80 -39.00 11.82 -4.65
CA ILE A 80 -39.82 11.87 -3.44
C ILE A 80 -38.94 11.55 -2.23
N TYR A 81 -39.10 12.36 -1.18
CA TYR A 81 -38.32 12.23 0.07
C TYR A 81 -39.29 12.19 1.25
N PRO A 82 -39.72 11.00 1.70
CA PRO A 82 -40.52 10.86 2.92
C PRO A 82 -39.80 11.46 4.13
N ILE A 83 -40.44 12.39 4.82
CA ILE A 83 -39.92 13.05 6.02
C ILE A 83 -40.72 12.59 7.25
N ALA A 84 -40.03 12.40 8.37
CA ALA A 84 -40.60 12.01 9.65
C ALA A 84 -41.53 10.78 9.52
N TYR A 85 -40.99 9.70 8.95
CA TYR A 85 -41.76 8.47 8.75
C TYR A 85 -42.14 7.82 10.08
N ARG A 86 -43.43 7.81 10.40
CA ARG A 86 -43.98 7.22 11.63
C ARG A 86 -44.72 5.93 11.32
N ARG A 87 -44.33 4.87 12.04
CA ARG A 87 -44.97 3.55 12.00
C ARG A 87 -46.17 3.52 12.94
N GLY A 88 -47.30 2.98 12.48
CA GLY A 88 -48.46 2.74 13.32
C GLY A 88 -48.95 1.29 13.26
N PRO A 89 -49.88 0.90 14.15
CA PRO A 89 -50.41 -0.47 14.18
C PRO A 89 -51.31 -0.79 12.98
N LYS A 90 -51.95 0.23 12.40
CA LYS A 90 -52.88 0.09 11.26
C LYS A 90 -52.51 0.94 10.05
N GLU A 91 -51.75 2.00 10.26
CA GLU A 91 -51.36 2.92 9.22
C GLU A 91 -49.97 3.50 9.50
N ASP A 92 -49.23 3.77 8.44
CA ASP A 92 -47.96 4.50 8.49
C ASP A 92 -48.15 5.87 7.87
N CYS A 93 -47.47 6.90 8.37
CA CYS A 93 -47.58 8.25 7.81
C CYS A 93 -46.23 8.94 7.69
N PHE A 94 -46.12 9.83 6.70
CA PHE A 94 -44.94 10.65 6.48
C PHE A 94 -45.32 11.93 5.74
N LEU A 95 -44.46 12.94 5.85
CA LEU A 95 -44.61 14.21 5.16
C LEU A 95 -43.82 14.22 3.85
N VAL A 96 -44.32 14.96 2.87
CA VAL A 96 -43.64 15.24 1.60
C VAL A 96 -43.87 16.69 1.18
N ARG A 97 -42.96 17.23 0.37
CA ARG A 97 -43.02 18.58 -0.17
C ARG A 97 -42.35 18.63 -1.53
N GLN A 98 -42.83 19.51 -2.41
CA GLN A 98 -42.23 19.77 -3.73
C GLN A 98 -42.03 18.50 -4.59
N CYS A 99 -42.97 17.54 -4.51
CA CYS A 99 -42.91 16.27 -5.21
C CYS A 99 -44.13 16.06 -6.14
N GLN A 100 -44.55 17.12 -6.84
CA GLN A 100 -45.74 17.09 -7.70
C GLN A 100 -45.71 15.96 -8.74
N PRO A 101 -44.62 15.74 -9.50
CA PRO A 101 -44.55 14.64 -10.47
C PRO A 101 -44.74 13.25 -9.83
N ALA A 102 -44.19 13.04 -8.62
CA ALA A 102 -44.36 11.80 -7.88
C ALA A 102 -45.82 11.62 -7.42
N LEU A 103 -46.46 12.69 -6.95
CA LEU A 103 -47.87 12.67 -6.58
C LEU A 103 -48.76 12.41 -7.80
N ASP A 104 -48.50 13.01 -8.96
CA ASP A 104 -49.22 12.76 -10.20
C ASP A 104 -49.22 11.26 -10.56
N LYS A 105 -48.07 10.58 -10.39
CA LYS A 105 -47.96 9.12 -10.57
C LYS A 105 -48.77 8.32 -9.56
N LEU A 106 -48.80 8.74 -8.28
CA LEU A 106 -49.59 8.08 -7.25
C LEU A 106 -51.10 8.23 -7.52
N PHE A 107 -51.55 9.43 -7.93
CA PHE A 107 -52.94 9.67 -8.31
C PHE A 107 -53.30 8.89 -9.57
N ALA A 108 -52.46 8.86 -10.60
CA ALA A 108 -52.71 8.05 -11.80
C ALA A 108 -52.93 6.55 -11.46
N GLN A 109 -52.29 6.05 -10.40
CA GLN A 109 -52.46 4.70 -9.86
C GLN A 109 -53.63 4.53 -8.88
N ASN A 110 -54.56 5.48 -8.86
CA ASN A 110 -55.73 5.49 -7.99
C ASN A 110 -55.38 5.44 -6.49
N LEU A 111 -54.24 6.03 -6.10
CA LEU A 111 -53.72 6.04 -4.74
C LEU A 111 -53.63 4.63 -4.14
N ARG A 112 -53.00 3.72 -4.88
CA ARG A 112 -52.73 2.34 -4.44
C ARG A 112 -51.26 1.99 -4.67
N LEU A 113 -50.67 1.34 -3.68
CA LEU A 113 -49.34 0.75 -3.79
C LEU A 113 -49.47 -0.76 -3.97
N ARG A 114 -48.57 -1.34 -4.76
CA ARG A 114 -48.44 -2.79 -4.93
C ARG A 114 -47.21 -3.26 -4.17
N LEU A 115 -47.44 -4.07 -3.14
CA LEU A 115 -46.39 -4.64 -2.30
C LEU A 115 -45.58 -5.69 -3.05
N PRO A 116 -44.36 -6.01 -2.58
CA PRO A 116 -43.51 -7.05 -3.16
C PRO A 116 -44.19 -8.43 -3.26
N ASN A 117 -45.07 -8.75 -2.29
CA ASN A 117 -45.85 -10.00 -2.28
C ASN A 117 -47.06 -10.00 -3.25
N GLY A 118 -47.25 -8.93 -4.02
CA GLY A 118 -48.32 -8.79 -5.00
C GLY A 118 -49.63 -8.22 -4.46
N HIS A 119 -49.79 -8.09 -3.14
CA HIS A 119 -50.98 -7.46 -2.56
C HIS A 119 -50.99 -5.95 -2.78
N SER A 120 -52.18 -5.36 -2.93
CA SER A 120 -52.33 -3.92 -3.06
C SER A 120 -52.85 -3.31 -1.75
N ILE A 121 -52.25 -2.19 -1.37
CA ILE A 121 -52.66 -1.37 -0.21
C ILE A 121 -53.09 0.00 -0.69
N SER A 122 -54.09 0.58 -0.02
CA SER A 122 -54.55 1.94 -0.34
C SER A 122 -53.70 2.96 0.41
N ILE A 123 -53.45 4.09 -0.23
CA ILE A 123 -52.86 5.26 0.40
C ILE A 123 -53.88 6.40 0.40
N LEU A 124 -53.78 7.26 1.40
CA LEU A 124 -54.55 8.47 1.56
C LEU A 124 -53.57 9.65 1.48
N VAL A 125 -53.92 10.67 0.72
CA VAL A 125 -53.10 11.87 0.53
C VAL A 125 -53.86 13.07 1.08
N GLN A 126 -53.25 13.79 2.02
CA GLN A 126 -53.75 15.04 2.56
C GLN A 126 -52.87 16.17 2.04
N LEU A 127 -53.46 17.06 1.25
CA LEU A 127 -52.77 18.24 0.77
C LEU A 127 -52.94 19.40 1.76
N ASN A 128 -51.88 20.21 1.90
CA ASN A 128 -51.83 21.45 2.67
C ASN A 128 -52.02 21.22 4.18
N VAL A 129 -51.27 20.26 4.72
CA VAL A 129 -51.34 19.90 6.15
C VAL A 129 -50.56 20.85 7.06
N ALA A 130 -49.58 21.59 6.53
CA ALA A 130 -48.81 22.60 7.26
C ALA A 130 -48.17 23.61 6.31
N ASP A 131 -47.93 24.83 6.77
CA ASP A 131 -47.14 25.82 6.04
C ASP A 131 -45.64 25.58 6.24
N PHE A 132 -44.85 25.76 5.17
CA PHE A 132 -43.41 25.67 5.22
C PHE A 132 -42.81 26.99 5.71
N HIS A 133 -41.91 26.88 6.69
CA HIS A 133 -41.17 28.01 7.24
C HIS A 133 -39.67 27.86 6.96
N GLN A 134 -38.98 28.97 6.71
CA GLN A 134 -37.54 28.96 6.47
C GLN A 134 -36.77 28.30 7.63
N GLY A 135 -35.78 27.47 7.30
CA GLY A 135 -34.98 26.73 8.28
C GLY A 135 -35.54 25.36 8.67
N GLN A 136 -36.79 25.04 8.31
CA GLN A 136 -37.33 23.69 8.46
C GLN A 136 -36.54 22.67 7.61
N ILE A 137 -36.63 21.41 8.02
CA ILE A 137 -35.90 20.30 7.40
C ILE A 137 -36.09 20.26 5.87
N SER A 138 -34.97 20.11 5.16
CA SER A 138 -34.91 20.09 3.69
C SER A 138 -34.11 18.87 3.24
N PRO A 139 -34.69 17.96 2.43
CA PRO A 139 -33.98 16.77 1.94
C PRO A 139 -32.69 17.13 1.19
N ILE A 140 -32.75 18.15 0.34
CA ILE A 140 -31.59 18.58 -0.45
C ILE A 140 -30.49 19.11 0.47
N THR A 141 -30.83 19.90 1.49
CA THR A 141 -29.85 20.42 2.46
C THR A 141 -29.19 19.27 3.22
N GLN A 142 -29.95 18.25 3.64
CA GLN A 142 -29.39 17.07 4.30
C GLN A 142 -28.48 16.26 3.37
N ILE A 143 -28.88 16.09 2.11
CA ILE A 143 -28.06 15.40 1.10
C ILE A 143 -26.75 16.17 0.86
N THR A 144 -26.81 17.49 0.69
CA THR A 144 -25.62 18.33 0.51
C THR A 144 -24.70 18.30 1.74
N LYS A 145 -25.27 18.29 2.97
CA LYS A 145 -24.51 18.14 4.22
C LYS A 145 -23.80 16.78 4.27
N ALA A 146 -24.52 15.70 3.95
CA ALA A 146 -23.96 14.35 3.89
C ALA A 146 -22.84 14.24 2.84
N LEU A 147 -23.07 14.73 1.62
CA LEU A 147 -22.04 14.74 0.56
C LEU A 147 -20.82 15.57 0.97
N SER A 148 -21.02 16.73 1.59
CA SER A 148 -19.91 17.59 2.05
C SER A 148 -19.05 16.91 3.10
N GLN A 149 -19.66 16.14 4.02
CA GLN A 149 -18.92 15.32 4.98
C GLN A 149 -18.11 14.23 4.26
N LEU A 150 -18.73 13.52 3.30
CA LEU A 150 -18.05 12.47 2.54
C LEU A 150 -16.88 13.00 1.71
N TYR A 151 -17.00 14.19 1.10
CA TYR A 151 -15.89 14.83 0.42
C TYR A 151 -14.73 15.16 1.36
N ASN A 152 -15.03 15.59 2.59
CA ASN A 152 -14.00 15.92 3.58
C ASN A 152 -13.37 14.67 4.21
N SER A 153 -13.95 13.49 3.99
CA SER A 153 -13.50 12.20 4.52
C SER A 153 -13.36 11.14 3.42
N MET A 154 -12.89 11.54 2.23
CA MET A 154 -12.66 10.59 1.13
C MET A 154 -11.64 9.52 1.54
N GLU A 155 -11.93 8.29 1.16
CA GLU A 155 -11.21 7.11 1.64
C GLU A 155 -10.03 6.75 0.72
N ARG A 156 -9.10 5.96 1.26
CA ARG A 156 -8.10 5.23 0.46
C ARG A 156 -8.58 3.80 0.24
N TYR A 157 -8.68 3.37 -1.01
CA TYR A 157 -9.15 2.02 -1.38
C TYR A 157 -8.18 1.37 -2.38
N ASN A 158 -7.69 0.17 -2.07
CA ASN A 158 -6.75 -0.58 -2.92
C ASN A 158 -5.51 0.21 -3.38
N GLY A 159 -5.02 1.13 -2.53
CA GLY A 159 -3.85 1.97 -2.83
C GLY A 159 -4.18 3.33 -3.42
N GLU A 160 -5.40 3.53 -3.90
CA GLU A 160 -5.91 4.76 -4.53
C GLU A 160 -6.56 5.69 -3.50
N ASP A 161 -6.18 6.95 -3.50
CA ASP A 161 -6.80 8.00 -2.66
C ASP A 161 -7.96 8.69 -3.40
N GLY A 162 -8.78 9.47 -2.67
CA GLY A 162 -9.84 10.27 -3.28
C GLY A 162 -11.12 9.49 -3.60
N ILE A 163 -11.45 8.49 -2.78
CA ILE A 163 -12.61 7.62 -3.02
C ILE A 163 -13.86 8.15 -2.31
N LEU A 164 -14.89 8.47 -3.09
CA LEU A 164 -16.18 8.94 -2.58
C LEU A 164 -17.10 7.75 -2.26
N ASN A 165 -17.27 7.46 -0.97
CA ASN A 165 -18.05 6.31 -0.52
C ASN A 165 -19.53 6.65 -0.29
N LEU A 166 -20.38 6.24 -1.24
CA LEU A 166 -21.84 6.32 -1.16
C LEU A 166 -22.48 4.95 -0.84
N SER A 167 -21.71 4.00 -0.32
CA SER A 167 -22.23 2.67 0.01
C SER A 167 -23.29 2.78 1.11
N GLN A 168 -24.44 2.13 0.91
CA GLN A 168 -25.59 2.22 1.83
C GLN A 168 -25.99 3.67 2.17
N PHE A 169 -25.90 4.60 1.21
CA PHE A 169 -26.04 6.04 1.44
C PHE A 169 -27.31 6.42 2.23
N GLY A 170 -28.43 5.74 1.97
CA GLY A 170 -29.69 5.96 2.70
C GLY A 170 -29.64 5.68 4.21
N ARG A 171 -28.56 5.10 4.73
CA ARG A 171 -28.30 4.88 6.17
C ARG A 171 -27.43 5.96 6.81
N ASN A 172 -27.01 6.98 6.05
CA ASN A 172 -26.20 8.06 6.58
C ASN A 172 -26.91 8.73 7.79
N PRO A 173 -26.20 9.04 8.90
CA PRO A 173 -26.81 9.62 10.10
C PRO A 173 -27.57 10.93 9.87
N ASN A 174 -27.19 11.74 8.86
CA ASN A 174 -27.91 12.97 8.50
C ASN A 174 -29.33 12.70 7.96
N PHE A 175 -29.67 11.44 7.66
CA PHE A 175 -30.96 11.03 7.11
C PHE A 175 -31.90 10.42 8.16
N ALA A 176 -31.66 10.66 9.46
CA ALA A 176 -32.52 10.15 10.54
C ALA A 176 -34.01 10.45 10.32
N ASP A 177 -34.32 11.68 9.87
CA ASP A 177 -35.68 12.16 9.63
C ASP A 177 -36.07 12.23 8.15
N VAL A 178 -35.19 11.84 7.22
CA VAL A 178 -35.40 11.92 5.77
C VAL A 178 -35.10 10.58 5.11
N VAL A 179 -36.05 10.01 4.38
CA VAL A 179 -35.79 8.78 3.62
C VAL A 179 -35.15 9.12 2.27
N VAL A 180 -33.88 8.76 2.11
CA VAL A 180 -33.12 8.88 0.85
C VAL A 180 -32.88 7.48 0.28
N ASN A 181 -33.27 7.24 -0.98
CA ASN A 181 -33.15 5.92 -1.62
C ASN A 181 -32.60 6.03 -3.05
N LEU A 182 -31.33 5.65 -3.23
CA LEU A 182 -30.65 5.61 -4.53
C LEU A 182 -31.22 4.54 -5.48
N GLY A 183 -32.04 3.61 -4.98
CA GLY A 183 -32.80 2.68 -5.81
C GLY A 183 -33.89 3.35 -6.65
N ASN A 184 -34.32 4.57 -6.30
CA ASN A 184 -35.15 5.42 -7.14
C ASN A 184 -34.25 6.26 -8.06
N SER A 185 -34.47 6.15 -9.37
CA SER A 185 -33.64 6.80 -10.40
C SER A 185 -33.66 8.33 -10.36
N GLY A 186 -34.78 8.95 -10.00
CA GLY A 186 -34.86 10.42 -9.87
C GLY A 186 -34.01 10.93 -8.70
N VAL A 187 -34.04 10.22 -7.56
CA VAL A 187 -33.17 10.52 -6.42
C VAL A 187 -31.70 10.29 -6.76
N LEU A 188 -31.37 9.21 -7.48
CA LEU A 188 -30.00 8.95 -7.93
C LEU A 188 -29.50 10.04 -8.90
N GLU A 189 -30.33 10.46 -9.86
CA GLU A 189 -30.02 11.58 -10.78
C GLU A 189 -29.77 12.88 -10.02
N ARG A 190 -30.60 13.19 -9.03
CA ARG A 190 -30.39 14.36 -8.19
C ARG A 190 -29.03 14.31 -7.46
N ILE A 191 -28.67 13.16 -6.90
CA ILE A 191 -27.40 12.98 -6.18
C ILE A 191 -26.21 13.06 -7.14
N CYS A 192 -26.25 12.39 -8.29
CA CYS A 192 -25.21 12.48 -9.32
C CYS A 192 -25.00 13.93 -9.78
N ASN A 193 -26.08 14.69 -9.98
CA ASN A 193 -26.01 16.11 -10.34
C ASN A 193 -25.36 16.95 -9.24
N LEU A 194 -25.73 16.72 -7.97
CA LEU A 194 -25.13 17.44 -6.83
C LEU A 194 -23.63 17.15 -6.70
N ILE A 195 -23.22 15.89 -6.87
CA ILE A 195 -21.81 15.48 -6.87
C ILE A 195 -21.06 16.19 -7.99
N TYR A 196 -21.57 16.11 -9.22
CA TYR A 196 -20.88 16.68 -10.39
C TYR A 196 -20.86 18.22 -10.38
N SER A 197 -21.89 18.86 -9.82
CA SER A 197 -21.97 20.33 -9.76
C SER A 197 -20.95 20.96 -8.81
N ASN A 198 -20.35 20.19 -7.91
CA ASN A 198 -19.32 20.67 -6.99
C ASN A 198 -17.92 20.51 -7.62
N ASP A 199 -17.65 21.28 -8.68
CA ASP A 199 -16.46 21.14 -9.54
C ASP A 199 -15.14 21.13 -8.72
N GLU A 200 -14.98 22.04 -7.75
CA GLU A 200 -13.78 22.10 -6.91
C GLU A 200 -13.50 20.80 -6.15
N LYS A 201 -14.54 20.20 -5.54
CA LYS A 201 -14.37 18.96 -4.78
C LYS A 201 -14.37 17.73 -5.67
N PHE A 202 -15.14 17.75 -6.75
CA PHE A 202 -15.28 16.61 -7.66
C PHE A 202 -13.97 16.31 -8.42
N ARG A 203 -13.15 17.32 -8.73
CA ARG A 203 -11.82 17.12 -9.34
C ARG A 203 -10.88 16.23 -8.53
N ASN A 204 -11.11 16.11 -7.23
CA ASN A 204 -10.32 15.27 -6.33
C ASN A 204 -10.92 13.86 -6.16
N VAL A 205 -12.05 13.55 -6.83
CA VAL A 205 -12.69 12.23 -6.77
C VAL A 205 -12.06 11.32 -7.80
N ASN A 206 -11.30 10.34 -7.33
CA ASN A 206 -10.66 9.32 -8.15
C ASN A 206 -11.55 8.07 -8.29
N GLY A 207 -12.53 7.84 -7.41
CA GLY A 207 -13.43 6.69 -7.51
C GLY A 207 -14.71 6.87 -6.72
N ILE A 208 -15.72 6.07 -7.06
CA ILE A 208 -17.04 6.14 -6.40
C ILE A 208 -17.51 4.74 -6.00
N LEU A 209 -17.88 4.60 -4.74
CA LEU A 209 -18.48 3.37 -4.20
C LEU A 209 -19.99 3.54 -4.05
N MET A 210 -20.80 2.75 -4.75
CA MET A 210 -22.26 2.77 -4.67
C MET A 210 -22.85 1.41 -4.27
N LYS A 211 -22.12 0.64 -3.46
CA LYS A 211 -22.51 -0.71 -3.03
C LYS A 211 -23.76 -0.71 -2.14
N THR A 212 -24.61 -1.74 -2.30
CA THR A 212 -25.80 -1.99 -1.44
C THR A 212 -26.78 -0.80 -1.36
N ASN A 213 -27.09 -0.19 -2.50
CA ASN A 213 -28.03 0.94 -2.58
C ASN A 213 -29.37 0.58 -3.24
N GLY A 214 -29.53 -0.66 -3.70
CA GLY A 214 -30.74 -1.10 -4.39
C GLY A 214 -30.93 -0.50 -5.78
N ILE A 215 -29.86 0.02 -6.40
CA ILE A 215 -29.87 0.66 -7.72
C ILE A 215 -30.37 -0.31 -8.79
N LYS A 216 -31.35 0.12 -9.59
CA LYS A 216 -31.98 -0.69 -10.66
C LYS A 216 -31.56 -0.26 -12.07
N THR A 217 -30.98 0.93 -12.22
CA THR A 217 -30.54 1.53 -13.48
C THR A 217 -29.36 2.45 -13.22
N LEU A 218 -28.42 2.48 -14.16
CA LEU A 218 -27.23 3.32 -14.15
C LEU A 218 -27.39 4.54 -15.06
N ALA A 219 -28.55 4.74 -15.68
CA ALA A 219 -28.80 5.89 -16.57
C ALA A 219 -28.39 7.26 -15.97
N PRO A 220 -28.60 7.52 -14.66
CA PRO A 220 -28.11 8.75 -14.03
C PRO A 220 -26.58 8.95 -14.04
N LEU A 221 -25.79 7.86 -14.06
CA LEU A 221 -24.33 7.93 -14.05
C LEU A 221 -23.77 8.49 -15.35
N LYS A 222 -24.57 8.65 -16.42
CA LYS A 222 -24.20 9.39 -17.63
C LYS A 222 -23.63 10.79 -17.32
N GLN A 223 -23.94 11.35 -16.15
CA GLN A 223 -23.41 12.61 -15.68
C GLN A 223 -21.87 12.59 -15.54
N PHE A 224 -21.28 11.42 -15.33
CA PHE A 224 -19.83 11.21 -15.21
C PHE A 224 -19.16 10.82 -16.54
N THR A 225 -19.82 11.06 -17.68
CA THR A 225 -19.23 10.78 -19.01
C THR A 225 -17.95 11.60 -19.18
N GLY A 226 -16.86 10.94 -19.60
CA GLY A 226 -15.55 11.57 -19.80
C GLY A 226 -14.68 11.65 -18.54
N VAL A 227 -15.13 11.06 -17.42
CA VAL A 227 -14.33 10.88 -16.21
C VAL A 227 -13.76 9.46 -16.19
N GLU A 228 -12.46 9.35 -15.95
CA GLU A 228 -11.75 8.07 -15.77
C GLU A 228 -11.57 7.81 -14.28
N PHE A 229 -12.37 6.92 -13.70
CA PHE A 229 -12.23 6.56 -12.30
C PHE A 229 -11.19 5.45 -12.09
N ALA A 230 -10.46 5.43 -10.98
CA ALA A 230 -9.74 4.25 -10.56
C ALA A 230 -10.69 3.09 -10.18
N ILE A 231 -11.84 3.40 -9.57
CA ILE A 231 -12.83 2.38 -9.20
C ILE A 231 -14.27 2.88 -9.28
N LEU A 232 -15.14 2.02 -9.84
CA LEU A 232 -16.59 2.15 -9.80
C LEU A 232 -17.21 0.89 -9.17
N ASP A 233 -17.62 0.99 -7.90
CA ASP A 233 -18.21 -0.15 -7.18
C ASP A 233 -19.74 -0.12 -7.22
N LEU A 234 -20.33 -1.08 -7.92
CA LEU A 234 -21.78 -1.24 -8.07
C LEU A 234 -22.30 -2.53 -7.41
N ARG A 235 -21.52 -3.16 -6.52
CA ARG A 235 -21.88 -4.45 -5.91
C ARG A 235 -23.20 -4.42 -5.12
N ASP A 236 -23.83 -5.58 -5.03
CA ASP A 236 -25.02 -5.81 -4.20
C ASP A 236 -26.19 -4.83 -4.49
N ASN A 237 -26.34 -4.45 -5.76
CA ASN A 237 -27.47 -3.65 -6.24
C ASN A 237 -28.52 -4.56 -6.91
N LYS A 238 -29.55 -3.95 -7.52
CA LYS A 238 -30.69 -4.66 -8.14
C LYS A 238 -30.63 -4.60 -9.68
N LEU A 239 -29.43 -4.56 -10.27
CA LEU A 239 -29.23 -4.53 -11.73
C LEU A 239 -29.61 -5.88 -12.36
N ARG A 240 -30.64 -5.92 -13.21
CA ARG A 240 -31.22 -7.17 -13.75
C ARG A 240 -31.05 -7.35 -15.26
N SER A 241 -31.17 -6.28 -16.05
CA SER A 241 -31.21 -6.38 -17.52
C SER A 241 -29.80 -6.30 -18.11
N PRO A 242 -29.34 -7.34 -18.82
CA PRO A 242 -28.07 -7.32 -19.55
C PRO A 242 -28.02 -6.22 -20.61
N GLU A 243 -29.10 -6.01 -21.38
CA GLU A 243 -29.12 -4.99 -22.44
C GLU A 243 -29.01 -3.58 -21.86
N ARG A 244 -29.65 -3.36 -20.70
CA ARG A 244 -29.61 -2.08 -20.01
C ARG A 244 -28.22 -1.79 -19.44
N ILE A 245 -27.59 -2.77 -18.78
CA ILE A 245 -26.28 -2.57 -18.17
C ILE A 245 -25.23 -2.23 -19.22
N THR A 246 -25.23 -2.94 -20.36
CA THR A 246 -24.31 -2.67 -21.48
C THR A 246 -24.45 -1.23 -21.98
N ARG A 247 -25.69 -0.79 -22.23
CA ARG A 247 -25.95 0.56 -22.75
C ARG A 247 -25.57 1.65 -21.75
N GLU A 248 -25.84 1.44 -20.46
CA GLU A 248 -25.64 2.46 -19.42
C GLU A 248 -24.20 2.50 -18.88
N LEU A 249 -23.43 1.43 -19.04
CA LEU A 249 -21.98 1.41 -18.78
C LEU A 249 -21.15 1.94 -19.96
N LEU A 250 -21.68 1.92 -21.19
CA LEU A 250 -20.97 2.35 -22.40
C LEU A 250 -20.30 3.73 -22.32
N PRO A 251 -20.90 4.77 -21.69
CA PRO A 251 -20.26 6.08 -21.58
C PRO A 251 -19.31 6.22 -20.38
N LEU A 252 -19.21 5.21 -19.51
CA LEU A 252 -18.41 5.25 -18.28
C LEU A 252 -17.07 4.57 -18.49
N GLN A 253 -16.04 5.04 -17.78
CA GLN A 253 -14.69 4.48 -17.78
C GLN A 253 -14.19 4.34 -16.35
N ALA A 254 -13.58 3.20 -16.03
CA ALA A 254 -12.88 3.03 -14.77
C ALA A 254 -11.79 1.95 -14.87
N ASP A 255 -10.74 2.01 -14.06
CA ASP A 255 -9.76 0.92 -14.00
C ASP A 255 -10.39 -0.37 -13.46
N GLU A 256 -11.18 -0.28 -12.38
CA GLU A 256 -11.90 -1.41 -11.78
C GLU A 256 -13.42 -1.17 -11.74
N LEU A 257 -14.19 -2.13 -12.25
CA LEU A 257 -15.65 -2.16 -12.15
C LEU A 257 -16.11 -3.34 -11.28
N MET A 258 -16.77 -3.07 -10.15
CA MET A 258 -17.29 -4.14 -9.30
C MET A 258 -18.79 -4.34 -9.54
N LEU A 259 -19.20 -5.53 -10.00
CA LEU A 259 -20.60 -5.88 -10.30
C LEU A 259 -21.15 -7.00 -9.42
N ALA A 260 -20.31 -7.70 -8.66
CA ALA A 260 -20.69 -8.84 -7.83
C ALA A 260 -21.99 -8.62 -7.01
N GLY A 261 -22.81 -9.66 -6.87
CA GLY A 261 -24.07 -9.60 -6.11
C GLY A 261 -25.26 -9.01 -6.86
N ASN A 262 -25.07 -8.46 -8.07
CA ASN A 262 -26.18 -8.02 -8.91
C ASN A 262 -26.88 -9.21 -9.61
N PRO A 263 -28.22 -9.19 -9.76
CA PRO A 263 -28.95 -10.24 -10.47
C PRO A 263 -28.47 -10.51 -11.90
N VAL A 264 -27.94 -9.51 -12.61
CA VAL A 264 -27.45 -9.61 -13.99
C VAL A 264 -26.36 -10.68 -14.16
N ILE A 265 -25.53 -10.90 -13.14
CA ILE A 265 -24.42 -11.88 -13.17
C ILE A 265 -24.95 -13.32 -13.31
N ASN A 266 -26.18 -13.56 -12.86
CA ASN A 266 -26.82 -14.87 -12.90
C ASN A 266 -27.62 -15.10 -14.20
N THR A 267 -27.59 -14.16 -15.14
CA THR A 267 -28.30 -14.30 -16.42
C THR A 267 -27.47 -15.11 -17.42
N SER A 268 -28.14 -15.79 -18.35
CA SER A 268 -27.47 -16.55 -19.42
C SER A 268 -26.67 -15.67 -20.39
N LYS A 269 -26.95 -14.36 -20.43
CA LYS A 269 -26.23 -13.39 -21.27
C LYS A 269 -25.01 -12.80 -20.59
N PHE A 270 -24.73 -13.15 -19.33
CA PHE A 270 -23.54 -12.71 -18.62
C PHE A 270 -22.41 -13.76 -18.73
N PRO A 271 -21.19 -13.35 -19.10
CA PRO A 271 -20.74 -11.95 -19.22
C PRO A 271 -20.78 -11.36 -20.62
N ASP A 272 -21.28 -12.08 -21.64
CA ASP A 272 -21.30 -11.61 -23.03
C ASP A 272 -21.90 -10.21 -23.24
N CYS A 273 -22.87 -9.83 -22.40
CA CYS A 273 -23.43 -8.49 -22.40
C CYS A 273 -22.38 -7.40 -22.14
N LEU A 274 -21.27 -7.69 -21.46
CA LEU A 274 -20.21 -6.73 -21.18
C LEU A 274 -19.25 -6.55 -22.35
N ASN A 275 -19.23 -7.42 -23.36
CA ASN A 275 -18.31 -7.35 -24.50
C ASN A 275 -18.19 -5.94 -25.13
N PRO A 276 -19.28 -5.17 -25.35
CA PRO A 276 -19.20 -3.83 -25.91
C PRO A 276 -18.52 -2.79 -25.02
N VAL A 277 -18.40 -3.05 -23.72
CA VAL A 277 -17.88 -2.13 -22.70
C VAL A 277 -16.57 -2.60 -22.07
N LEU A 278 -16.07 -3.80 -22.38
CA LEU A 278 -14.84 -4.35 -21.77
C LEU A 278 -13.63 -3.40 -21.91
N LYS A 279 -13.49 -2.72 -23.05
CA LYS A 279 -12.40 -1.75 -23.29
C LYS A 279 -12.42 -0.53 -22.37
N ASN A 280 -13.56 -0.24 -21.74
CA ASN A 280 -13.70 0.89 -20.83
C ASN A 280 -13.19 0.55 -19.42
N PHE A 281 -12.89 -0.74 -19.16
CA PHE A 281 -12.48 -1.23 -17.86
C PHE A 281 -11.21 -2.07 -17.97
N LYS A 282 -10.22 -1.85 -17.09
CA LYS A 282 -9.05 -2.74 -17.03
C LYS A 282 -9.43 -4.06 -16.37
N ARG A 283 -10.27 -4.00 -15.33
CA ARG A 283 -10.74 -5.14 -14.55
C ARG A 283 -12.22 -5.04 -14.22
N ILE A 284 -12.84 -6.20 -14.04
CA ILE A 284 -14.21 -6.34 -13.56
C ILE A 284 -14.21 -7.38 -12.44
N ASP A 285 -14.72 -7.05 -11.27
CA ASP A 285 -14.69 -7.90 -10.06
C ASP A 285 -13.30 -8.50 -9.77
N GLY A 286 -12.24 -7.72 -9.98
CA GLY A 286 -10.84 -8.12 -9.80
C GLY A 286 -10.27 -9.02 -10.90
N ILE A 287 -11.06 -9.34 -11.93
CA ILE A 287 -10.66 -10.17 -13.06
C ILE A 287 -10.35 -9.25 -14.26
N PRO A 288 -9.21 -9.41 -14.95
CA PRO A 288 -8.87 -8.61 -16.14
C PRO A 288 -9.98 -8.66 -17.19
N SER A 289 -10.33 -7.53 -17.79
CA SER A 289 -11.47 -7.44 -18.71
C SER A 289 -11.35 -8.39 -19.92
N GLU A 290 -10.13 -8.63 -20.40
CA GLU A 290 -9.84 -9.61 -21.46
C GLU A 290 -10.13 -11.07 -21.09
N ASN A 291 -10.30 -11.38 -19.79
CA ASN A 291 -10.67 -12.71 -19.31
C ASN A 291 -12.19 -12.92 -19.28
N TYR A 292 -13.00 -11.87 -19.46
CA TYR A 292 -14.45 -11.99 -19.62
C TYR A 292 -14.80 -12.35 -21.06
N SER A 293 -14.55 -13.60 -21.44
CA SER A 293 -14.93 -14.15 -22.74
C SER A 293 -16.35 -14.75 -22.72
N LYS A 294 -16.88 -15.17 -23.88
CA LYS A 294 -18.16 -15.91 -23.97
C LYS A 294 -18.18 -17.14 -23.07
N ASP A 295 -17.01 -17.72 -22.86
CA ASP A 295 -16.86 -18.97 -22.15
C ASP A 295 -16.78 -18.73 -20.65
N TYR A 296 -16.53 -17.50 -20.18
CA TYR A 296 -16.39 -17.22 -18.75
C TYR A 296 -17.60 -17.69 -17.93
N SER A 297 -17.32 -18.52 -16.93
CA SER A 297 -18.29 -19.02 -15.98
C SER A 297 -17.72 -18.92 -14.56
N PRO A 298 -18.30 -18.08 -13.69
CA PRO A 298 -17.95 -18.12 -12.28
C PRO A 298 -18.44 -19.43 -11.66
N LEU A 299 -17.80 -19.88 -10.58
CA LEU A 299 -18.14 -21.14 -9.89
C LEU A 299 -19.52 -21.11 -9.23
N ASN A 300 -20.00 -19.93 -8.81
CA ASN A 300 -21.24 -19.76 -8.05
C ASN A 300 -22.28 -18.96 -8.84
N LYS A 301 -22.66 -19.38 -10.05
CA LYS A 301 -23.84 -18.80 -10.72
C LYS A 301 -25.08 -19.21 -9.91
N ASN A 302 -25.86 -18.26 -9.39
CA ASN A 302 -27.09 -18.59 -8.65
C ASN A 302 -28.02 -19.42 -9.55
N GLY A 303 -28.23 -20.70 -9.18
CA GLY A 303 -28.90 -21.70 -10.02
C GLY A 303 -28.12 -22.99 -10.18
N ASP A 304 -26.80 -22.96 -9.93
CA ASP A 304 -26.07 -24.18 -9.64
C ASP A 304 -26.54 -24.72 -8.29
N LYS A 305 -27.07 -25.95 -8.30
CA LYS A 305 -27.21 -26.71 -7.06
C LYS A 305 -25.78 -27.03 -6.64
N ASP A 306 -25.19 -26.17 -5.83
CA ASP A 306 -23.97 -26.52 -5.10
C ASP A 306 -24.28 -27.82 -4.36
N SER A 307 -23.68 -28.93 -4.81
CA SER A 307 -23.77 -30.16 -4.05
C SER A 307 -22.93 -29.97 -2.80
N GLU A 308 -23.34 -30.55 -1.67
CA GLU A 308 -22.51 -30.51 -0.45
C GLU A 308 -21.16 -31.26 -0.65
N GLY A 309 -20.97 -31.91 -1.80
CA GLY A 309 -19.83 -32.79 -2.08
C GLY A 309 -19.88 -34.07 -1.23
N TYR A 310 -19.01 -35.02 -1.54
CA TYR A 310 -18.77 -36.19 -0.70
C TYR A 310 -17.61 -35.92 0.25
N ARG A 311 -17.86 -35.93 1.55
CA ARG A 311 -16.83 -35.68 2.55
C ARG A 311 -15.86 -36.87 2.67
N VAL A 312 -14.58 -36.61 2.49
CA VAL A 312 -13.50 -37.53 2.82
C VAL A 312 -12.67 -36.94 3.95
N ASP A 313 -12.58 -37.66 5.06
CA ASP A 313 -11.76 -37.31 6.21
C ASP A 313 -11.02 -38.55 6.76
N TRP A 314 -10.48 -38.42 7.97
CA TRP A 314 -9.71 -39.48 8.60
C TRP A 314 -10.51 -40.78 8.82
N SER A 315 -11.84 -40.72 8.90
CA SER A 315 -12.69 -41.86 9.21
C SER A 315 -13.02 -42.74 8.01
N ASN A 316 -12.91 -42.21 6.78
CA ASN A 316 -13.37 -42.88 5.55
C ASN A 316 -12.38 -42.75 4.38
N ARG A 317 -11.08 -42.75 4.67
CA ARG A 317 -9.99 -42.55 3.70
C ARG A 317 -10.05 -43.46 2.47
N ALA A 318 -10.52 -44.70 2.60
CA ALA A 318 -10.59 -45.66 1.50
C ALA A 318 -11.51 -45.18 0.35
N ASP A 319 -12.49 -44.32 0.68
CA ASP A 319 -13.46 -43.78 -0.29
C ASP A 319 -12.80 -42.86 -1.32
N ILE A 320 -11.56 -42.42 -1.09
CA ILE A 320 -10.84 -41.57 -2.05
C ILE A 320 -10.73 -42.24 -3.43
N ASN A 321 -10.62 -43.57 -3.47
CA ASN A 321 -10.50 -44.34 -4.72
C ASN A 321 -11.76 -44.24 -5.60
N ASN A 322 -12.92 -43.85 -5.05
CA ASN A 322 -14.14 -43.62 -5.83
C ASN A 322 -14.04 -42.40 -6.77
N PHE A 323 -13.01 -41.55 -6.58
CA PHE A 323 -12.86 -40.27 -7.30
C PHE A 323 -11.70 -40.27 -8.30
N GLU A 324 -11.05 -41.41 -8.57
CA GLU A 324 -9.85 -41.51 -9.43
C GLU A 324 -10.03 -40.92 -10.84
N PHE A 325 -11.23 -41.09 -11.40
CA PHE A 325 -11.57 -40.61 -12.74
C PHE A 325 -12.41 -39.34 -12.74
N SER A 326 -12.56 -38.67 -11.58
CA SER A 326 -13.33 -37.43 -11.51
C SER A 326 -12.59 -36.28 -12.19
N ASN A 327 -13.35 -35.48 -12.94
CA ASN A 327 -12.88 -34.22 -13.53
C ASN A 327 -13.53 -32.99 -12.88
N ASP A 328 -14.29 -33.23 -11.80
CA ASP A 328 -15.04 -32.20 -11.08
C ASP A 328 -14.11 -31.44 -10.12
N TRP A 329 -14.58 -30.29 -9.66
CA TRP A 329 -13.91 -29.56 -8.59
C TRP A 329 -14.03 -30.33 -7.27
N HIS A 330 -12.93 -30.35 -6.52
CA HIS A 330 -12.86 -30.82 -5.15
C HIS A 330 -12.47 -29.66 -4.25
N ALA A 331 -13.00 -29.61 -3.02
CA ALA A 331 -12.63 -28.60 -2.04
C ALA A 331 -11.72 -29.19 -0.96
N VAL A 332 -10.71 -28.43 -0.56
CA VAL A 332 -9.93 -28.66 0.66
C VAL A 332 -10.43 -27.69 1.72
N MET A 333 -10.78 -28.22 2.90
CA MET A 333 -11.40 -27.49 3.99
C MET A 333 -10.52 -27.58 5.23
N ILE A 334 -9.94 -26.45 5.66
CA ILE A 334 -9.00 -26.37 6.77
C ILE A 334 -9.62 -25.49 7.88
N PRO A 335 -10.11 -26.08 8.97
CA PRO A 335 -10.65 -25.33 10.10
C PRO A 335 -9.59 -24.47 10.80
N ASP A 336 -9.91 -23.19 10.99
CA ASP A 336 -9.16 -22.21 11.79
C ASP A 336 -10.15 -21.17 12.37
N PRO A 337 -10.94 -21.56 13.40
CA PRO A 337 -12.06 -20.75 13.89
C PRO A 337 -11.63 -19.41 14.51
N GLU A 338 -10.38 -19.33 14.98
CA GLU A 338 -9.79 -18.12 15.57
C GLU A 338 -9.07 -17.25 14.53
N HIS A 339 -8.92 -17.74 13.29
CA HIS A 339 -8.15 -17.09 12.22
C HIS A 339 -6.70 -16.80 12.64
N ASN A 340 -6.06 -17.78 13.27
CA ASN A 340 -4.68 -17.68 13.73
C ASN A 340 -3.66 -17.69 12.57
N HIS A 341 -4.07 -18.13 11.37
CA HIS A 341 -3.20 -18.27 10.20
C HIS A 341 -3.69 -17.44 9.01
N THR A 342 -2.76 -16.77 8.34
CA THR A 342 -3.07 -16.06 7.10
C THR A 342 -3.14 -17.03 5.91
N LYS A 343 -3.63 -16.55 4.76
CA LYS A 343 -3.57 -17.28 3.48
C LYS A 343 -2.17 -17.79 3.18
N ASP A 344 -1.17 -16.94 3.33
CA ASP A 344 0.21 -17.27 2.99
C ASP A 344 0.80 -18.29 3.97
N ASP A 345 0.48 -18.20 5.26
CA ASP A 345 0.88 -19.20 6.25
C ASP A 345 0.35 -20.58 5.87
N ILE A 346 -0.96 -20.68 5.60
CA ILE A 346 -1.60 -21.93 5.21
C ILE A 346 -0.92 -22.54 3.98
N PHE A 347 -0.69 -21.77 2.91
CA PHE A 347 -0.06 -22.32 1.72
C PHE A 347 1.42 -22.63 1.93
N ASN A 348 2.17 -21.80 2.67
CA ASN A 348 3.56 -22.09 3.01
C ASN A 348 3.69 -23.44 3.74
N TYR A 349 2.77 -23.77 4.66
CA TYR A 349 2.79 -25.05 5.36
C TYR A 349 2.22 -26.19 4.52
N PHE A 350 1.10 -25.96 3.83
CA PHE A 350 0.43 -26.98 3.02
C PHE A 350 1.32 -27.49 1.88
N PHE A 351 2.09 -26.62 1.23
CA PHE A 351 2.99 -27.05 0.16
C PHE A 351 4.19 -27.87 0.65
N ILE A 352 4.46 -27.95 1.96
CA ILE A 352 5.44 -28.89 2.53
C ILE A 352 4.92 -30.33 2.42
N THR A 353 3.60 -30.54 2.50
CA THR A 353 2.99 -31.88 2.41
C THR A 353 2.66 -32.31 0.99
N VAL A 354 2.71 -31.39 0.02
CA VAL A 354 2.54 -31.69 -1.40
C VAL A 354 3.80 -32.39 -1.92
N SER A 355 3.62 -33.45 -2.71
CA SER A 355 4.75 -34.24 -3.19
C SER A 355 5.34 -33.63 -4.47
N PRO A 356 6.66 -33.56 -4.60
CA PRO A 356 7.30 -33.11 -5.82
C PRO A 356 7.28 -34.17 -6.94
N THR A 357 6.74 -35.38 -6.73
CA THR A 357 6.73 -36.44 -7.76
C THR A 357 5.37 -36.64 -8.43
N PHE A 358 4.30 -36.09 -7.87
CA PHE A 358 2.94 -36.24 -8.41
C PHE A 358 2.55 -35.04 -9.28
N SER A 359 1.30 -35.06 -9.74
CA SER A 359 0.72 -34.01 -10.57
C SER A 359 0.82 -32.62 -9.94
N ASP A 360 0.75 -31.60 -10.79
CA ASP A 360 0.64 -30.20 -10.37
C ASP A 360 -0.48 -30.00 -9.35
N PHE A 361 -0.20 -29.19 -8.33
CA PHE A 361 -1.20 -28.79 -7.36
C PHE A 361 -1.39 -27.26 -7.43
N TYR A 362 -2.48 -26.82 -8.06
CA TYR A 362 -2.87 -25.41 -8.16
C TYR A 362 -4.13 -25.16 -7.33
N PRO A 363 -4.01 -24.70 -6.07
CA PRO A 363 -5.14 -24.21 -5.31
C PRO A 363 -5.82 -23.06 -6.06
N CYS A 364 -7.14 -23.17 -6.24
CA CYS A 364 -7.95 -22.19 -6.93
C CYS A 364 -9.05 -21.64 -6.02
N TYR A 365 -9.51 -20.43 -6.28
CA TYR A 365 -10.68 -19.83 -5.62
C TYR A 365 -10.62 -19.86 -4.08
N TYR A 366 -9.45 -19.56 -3.53
CA TYR A 366 -9.26 -19.49 -2.08
C TYR A 366 -10.21 -18.47 -1.46
N LYS A 367 -10.82 -18.84 -0.34
CA LYS A 367 -11.56 -17.93 0.55
C LYS A 367 -11.43 -18.39 2.00
N PHE A 368 -11.64 -17.47 2.94
CA PHE A 368 -11.87 -17.79 4.33
C PHE A 368 -13.34 -17.52 4.65
N ASP A 369 -14.08 -18.54 5.05
CA ASP A 369 -15.50 -18.45 5.35
C ASP A 369 -15.87 -19.38 6.52
N LYS A 370 -16.74 -18.89 7.41
CA LYS A 370 -17.22 -19.61 8.60
C LYS A 370 -16.12 -20.22 9.50
N GLY A 371 -14.97 -19.55 9.60
CA GLY A 371 -13.86 -20.04 10.43
C GLY A 371 -13.04 -21.14 9.75
N GLU A 372 -13.11 -21.28 8.42
CA GLU A 372 -12.36 -22.27 7.67
C GLU A 372 -11.69 -21.64 6.45
N HIS A 373 -10.44 -22.04 6.17
CA HIS A 373 -9.82 -21.80 4.88
C HIS A 373 -10.33 -22.84 3.88
N GLN A 374 -10.73 -22.35 2.71
CA GLN A 374 -11.36 -23.17 1.67
C GLN A 374 -10.69 -22.85 0.34
N PHE A 375 -10.29 -23.87 -0.41
CA PHE A 375 -9.83 -23.70 -1.78
C PHE A 375 -10.16 -24.94 -2.61
N LEU A 376 -10.21 -24.75 -3.92
CA LEU A 376 -10.61 -25.79 -4.86
C LEU A 376 -9.42 -26.31 -5.65
N VAL A 377 -9.50 -27.58 -6.02
CA VAL A 377 -8.49 -28.25 -6.84
C VAL A 377 -9.16 -29.17 -7.86
N ARG A 378 -8.43 -29.45 -8.94
CA ARG A 378 -8.91 -30.26 -10.06
C ARG A 378 -7.73 -30.92 -10.77
N GLN A 379 -7.96 -32.10 -11.36
CA GLN A 379 -6.97 -32.81 -12.19
C GLN A 379 -5.63 -33.10 -11.48
N CYS A 380 -5.68 -33.40 -10.19
CA CYS A 380 -4.50 -33.73 -9.37
C CYS A 380 -4.79 -34.92 -8.42
N PHE A 381 -5.49 -35.94 -8.93
CA PHE A 381 -6.01 -37.05 -8.11
C PHE A 381 -4.90 -37.82 -7.38
N ASP A 382 -3.80 -38.12 -8.06
CA ASP A 382 -2.62 -38.76 -7.46
C ASP A 382 -2.07 -37.96 -6.26
N GLN A 383 -2.05 -36.64 -6.37
CA GLN A 383 -1.65 -35.75 -5.29
C GLN A 383 -2.69 -35.74 -4.14
N ILE A 384 -3.99 -35.72 -4.44
CA ILE A 384 -5.05 -35.80 -3.43
C ILE A 384 -4.99 -37.15 -2.69
N LYS A 385 -4.82 -38.24 -3.44
CA LYS A 385 -4.67 -39.59 -2.89
C LYS A 385 -3.45 -39.67 -1.97
N HIS A 386 -2.32 -39.08 -2.37
CA HIS A 386 -1.14 -38.99 -1.52
C HIS A 386 -1.43 -38.29 -0.18
N LEU A 387 -2.11 -37.15 -0.25
CA LEU A 387 -2.48 -36.36 0.92
C LEU A 387 -3.43 -37.12 1.88
N VAL A 388 -4.34 -37.93 1.35
CA VAL A 388 -5.27 -38.77 2.13
C VAL A 388 -4.56 -39.98 2.75
N GLU A 389 -3.82 -40.75 1.95
CA GLU A 389 -3.29 -42.05 2.33
C GLU A 389 -2.00 -41.96 3.15
N TYR A 390 -1.16 -40.95 2.88
CA TYR A 390 0.18 -40.86 3.47
C TYR A 390 0.37 -39.65 4.39
N CYS A 391 -0.32 -38.54 4.12
CA CYS A 391 -0.23 -37.33 4.96
C CYS A 391 -1.32 -37.26 6.05
N ASN A 392 -2.20 -38.25 6.14
CA ASN A 392 -3.29 -38.32 7.12
C ASN A 392 -4.27 -37.13 7.10
N LEU A 393 -4.27 -36.31 6.05
CA LEU A 393 -4.97 -35.03 6.01
C LEU A 393 -4.52 -34.06 7.13
N GLU A 394 -3.23 -34.04 7.44
CA GLU A 394 -2.62 -33.16 8.44
C GLU A 394 -1.60 -32.22 7.79
N ILE A 395 -1.59 -30.96 8.24
CA ILE A 395 -0.55 -29.97 7.93
C ILE A 395 0.26 -29.76 9.20
N GLY A 396 1.56 -30.04 9.16
CA GLY A 396 2.47 -29.73 10.25
C GLY A 396 2.81 -28.24 10.27
N ILE A 397 2.67 -27.59 11.42
CA ILE A 397 3.09 -26.20 11.61
C ILE A 397 4.52 -26.19 12.15
N PRO A 398 5.50 -25.71 11.36
CA PRO A 398 6.90 -25.66 11.76
C PRO A 398 7.16 -24.54 12.77
N ARG A 399 7.99 -24.80 13.77
CA ARG A 399 8.55 -23.82 14.71
C ARG A 399 10.06 -23.96 14.75
N ILE A 400 10.76 -22.84 14.65
CA ILE A 400 12.21 -22.78 14.75
C ILE A 400 12.60 -22.87 16.23
N VAL A 401 13.39 -23.89 16.60
CA VAL A 401 13.96 -24.02 17.95
C VAL A 401 15.39 -23.48 17.90
N GLN A 402 15.65 -22.39 18.64
CA GLN A 402 17.01 -21.88 18.80
C GLN A 402 17.77 -22.80 19.76
N GLN A 403 18.74 -23.55 19.25
CA GLN A 403 19.71 -24.24 20.11
C GLN A 403 20.68 -23.21 20.72
N THR A 404 21.07 -23.43 21.97
CA THR A 404 22.12 -22.65 22.65
C THR A 404 23.43 -22.78 21.89
N VAL A 405 23.94 -21.65 21.40
CA VAL A 405 25.15 -21.54 20.58
C VAL A 405 26.36 -22.19 21.29
N THR A 406 26.89 -23.27 20.72
CA THR A 406 28.28 -23.69 20.91
C THR A 406 29.05 -23.33 19.66
N GLU A 407 30.23 -22.71 19.83
CA GLU A 407 30.99 -21.93 18.83
C GLU A 407 31.48 -22.69 17.58
N ASP A 408 31.03 -23.92 17.30
CA ASP A 408 31.62 -24.79 16.28
C ASP A 408 30.62 -25.71 15.54
N SER A 409 29.39 -25.25 15.24
CA SER A 409 28.46 -26.06 14.44
C SER A 409 27.73 -25.30 13.33
N ASP A 410 27.98 -25.71 12.07
CA ASP A 410 27.20 -25.44 10.84
C ASP A 410 25.78 -26.07 10.88
N LEU A 411 25.14 -26.13 12.04
CA LEU A 411 23.83 -26.76 12.17
C LEU A 411 22.74 -25.73 11.89
N LEU A 412 21.94 -26.02 10.86
CA LEU A 412 20.69 -25.32 10.57
C LEU A 412 19.78 -25.34 11.82
N PRO A 413 18.96 -24.31 12.04
CA PRO A 413 17.99 -24.32 13.13
C PRO A 413 17.11 -25.56 13.03
N GLU A 414 17.01 -26.32 14.12
CA GLU A 414 16.16 -27.51 14.16
C GLU A 414 14.70 -27.05 14.10
N VAL A 415 13.97 -27.53 13.08
CA VAL A 415 12.56 -27.21 12.88
C VAL A 415 11.74 -28.30 13.55
N GLU A 416 11.08 -27.97 14.66
CA GLU A 416 10.12 -28.86 15.29
C GLU A 416 8.72 -28.58 14.78
N MET A 417 7.93 -29.63 14.57
CA MET A 417 6.50 -29.50 14.25
C MET A 417 5.73 -29.25 15.55
N TYR A 418 5.43 -27.99 15.85
CA TYR A 418 4.86 -27.54 17.12
C TYR A 418 3.37 -27.90 17.26
N SER A 419 2.64 -27.88 16.15
CA SER A 419 1.22 -28.19 16.11
C SER A 419 0.80 -28.75 14.75
N LYS A 420 -0.43 -29.26 14.65
CA LYS A 420 -0.99 -29.82 13.43
C LYS A 420 -2.35 -29.20 13.12
N LEU A 421 -2.60 -28.89 11.86
CA LEU A 421 -3.93 -28.56 11.35
C LEU A 421 -4.49 -29.78 10.63
N VAL A 422 -5.64 -30.27 11.07
CA VAL A 422 -6.34 -31.37 10.41
C VAL A 422 -7.33 -30.78 9.43
N TYR A 423 -7.32 -31.26 8.19
CA TYR A 423 -8.25 -30.83 7.15
C TYR A 423 -9.09 -32.00 6.65
N TYR A 424 -10.15 -31.67 5.91
CA TYR A 424 -10.97 -32.65 5.21
C TYR A 424 -11.22 -32.21 3.78
N LEU A 425 -11.67 -33.16 2.95
CA LEU A 425 -11.96 -32.92 1.54
C LEU A 425 -13.46 -33.01 1.30
N LEU A 426 -13.97 -32.17 0.40
CA LEU A 426 -15.29 -32.34 -0.19
C LEU A 426 -15.10 -32.66 -1.68
N MET A 427 -15.43 -33.88 -2.06
CA MET A 427 -15.20 -34.40 -3.41
C MET A 427 -16.41 -34.15 -4.31
N ASN A 428 -16.18 -33.85 -5.59
CA ASN A 428 -17.22 -33.61 -6.60
C ASN A 428 -18.22 -32.52 -6.19
N ILE A 429 -17.73 -31.40 -5.68
CA ILE A 429 -18.61 -30.30 -5.26
C ILE A 429 -19.34 -29.67 -6.45
N SER A 430 -18.69 -29.60 -7.61
CA SER A 430 -19.22 -28.95 -8.81
C SER A 430 -18.51 -29.48 -10.07
N PRO A 431 -19.24 -29.83 -11.14
CA PRO A 431 -18.65 -30.17 -12.43
C PRO A 431 -17.86 -29.00 -13.03
N PHE A 432 -16.77 -29.32 -13.72
CA PHE A 432 -16.04 -28.31 -14.48
C PHE A 432 -16.88 -27.78 -15.65
N LYS A 433 -16.91 -26.46 -15.80
CA LYS A 433 -17.56 -25.77 -16.91
C LYS A 433 -16.53 -24.97 -17.69
N THR A 434 -16.68 -24.95 -19.01
CA THR A 434 -15.87 -24.11 -19.90
C THR A 434 -15.87 -22.66 -19.37
N GLY A 435 -14.67 -22.05 -19.41
CA GLY A 435 -14.31 -20.71 -18.91
C GLY A 435 -14.43 -20.47 -17.40
N GLN A 436 -14.51 -21.52 -16.59
CA GLN A 436 -13.95 -21.47 -15.24
C GLN A 436 -12.41 -21.35 -15.29
N VAL A 437 -11.80 -20.98 -14.17
CA VAL A 437 -10.36 -20.76 -14.06
C VAL A 437 -9.59 -22.02 -14.48
N ASN A 438 -8.65 -21.82 -15.39
CA ASN A 438 -7.67 -22.81 -15.80
C ASN A 438 -6.26 -22.28 -15.49
N PRO A 439 -5.53 -22.88 -14.53
CA PRO A 439 -4.21 -22.40 -14.14
C PRO A 439 -3.23 -22.15 -15.29
N LEU A 440 -3.17 -23.06 -16.27
CA LEU A 440 -2.22 -22.98 -17.37
C LEU A 440 -2.57 -21.85 -18.35
N GLU A 441 -3.86 -21.58 -18.57
CA GLU A 441 -4.32 -20.46 -19.39
C GLU A 441 -4.06 -19.12 -18.68
N CYS A 442 -4.30 -19.06 -17.37
CA CYS A 442 -4.00 -17.88 -16.56
C CYS A 442 -2.50 -17.56 -16.55
N ILE A 443 -1.65 -18.58 -16.40
CA ILE A 443 -0.20 -18.47 -16.54
C ILE A 443 0.16 -17.96 -17.94
N ASP A 444 -0.47 -18.47 -18.99
CA ASP A 444 -0.19 -18.05 -20.37
C ASP A 444 -0.39 -16.55 -20.60
N LYS A 445 -1.49 -16.03 -20.07
CA LYS A 445 -1.85 -14.62 -20.15
C LYS A 445 -0.95 -13.77 -19.27
N ALA A 446 -0.63 -14.23 -18.06
CA ALA A 446 0.31 -13.55 -17.16
C ALA A 446 1.71 -13.43 -17.81
N LEU A 447 2.19 -14.47 -18.48
CA LEU A 447 3.46 -14.44 -19.21
C LEU A 447 3.49 -13.34 -20.28
N ASN A 448 2.41 -13.14 -21.03
CA ASN A 448 2.32 -12.05 -22.02
C ASN A 448 2.49 -10.67 -21.37
N ARG A 449 1.82 -10.44 -20.24
CA ARG A 449 1.85 -9.15 -19.52
C ARG A 449 3.23 -8.85 -18.92
N ARG A 450 4.01 -9.89 -18.65
CA ARG A 450 5.33 -9.82 -18.02
C ARG A 450 6.50 -9.81 -19.01
N TYR A 451 6.22 -9.93 -20.31
CA TYR A 451 7.24 -9.87 -21.35
C TYR A 451 7.33 -8.47 -21.96
N ASN A 452 8.52 -7.88 -21.90
CA ASN A 452 8.86 -6.64 -22.59
C ASN A 452 9.63 -6.97 -23.88
N ALA A 453 8.97 -6.79 -25.02
CA ALA A 453 9.55 -7.09 -26.33
C ALA A 453 10.65 -6.10 -26.78
N VAL A 454 10.64 -4.88 -26.25
CA VAL A 454 11.63 -3.83 -26.58
C VAL A 454 12.97 -4.18 -25.93
N ASP A 455 12.94 -4.41 -24.61
CA ASP A 455 14.14 -4.73 -23.84
C ASP A 455 14.48 -6.23 -23.89
N ARG A 456 13.59 -7.06 -24.45
CA ARG A 456 13.71 -8.52 -24.51
C ARG A 456 13.84 -9.17 -23.13
N VAL A 457 13.13 -8.59 -22.16
CA VAL A 457 13.13 -9.02 -20.75
C VAL A 457 11.83 -9.74 -20.45
N LEU A 458 11.93 -10.95 -19.89
CA LEU A 458 10.79 -11.63 -19.28
C LEU A 458 10.89 -11.47 -17.76
N ASN A 459 10.07 -10.57 -17.20
CA ASN A 459 10.11 -10.24 -15.78
C ASN A 459 9.04 -11.00 -14.99
N LEU A 460 9.42 -12.14 -14.43
CA LEU A 460 8.58 -12.99 -13.58
C LEU A 460 8.87 -12.79 -12.10
N SER A 461 9.46 -11.65 -11.72
CA SER A 461 9.69 -11.35 -10.30
C SER A 461 8.36 -11.19 -9.58
N ASN A 462 8.24 -11.78 -8.39
CA ASN A 462 7.00 -11.81 -7.61
C ASN A 462 5.78 -12.23 -8.45
N PHE A 463 5.88 -13.39 -9.12
CA PHE A 463 4.98 -13.77 -10.20
C PHE A 463 3.51 -13.91 -9.75
N GLN A 464 3.28 -14.39 -8.52
CA GLN A 464 1.94 -14.57 -7.93
C GLN A 464 1.10 -13.28 -7.93
N ASP A 465 1.75 -12.12 -7.84
CA ASP A 465 1.10 -10.80 -7.81
C ASP A 465 0.76 -10.27 -9.21
N THR A 466 0.99 -11.08 -10.25
CA THR A 466 0.57 -10.73 -11.60
C THR A 466 -0.95 -10.72 -11.71
N GLU A 467 -1.46 -9.63 -12.28
CA GLU A 467 -2.86 -9.47 -12.62
C GLU A 467 -3.41 -10.69 -13.38
N GLY A 468 -4.59 -11.18 -12.97
CA GLY A 468 -5.25 -12.35 -13.52
C GLY A 468 -4.94 -13.68 -12.82
N LEU A 469 -4.05 -13.66 -11.81
CA LEU A 469 -3.71 -14.85 -11.00
C LEU A 469 -4.39 -14.87 -9.63
N GLN A 470 -5.29 -13.94 -9.32
CA GLN A 470 -5.88 -13.78 -7.98
C GLN A 470 -6.62 -15.03 -7.48
N ASN A 471 -7.23 -15.77 -8.42
CA ASN A 471 -7.99 -16.99 -8.15
C ASN A 471 -7.15 -18.26 -8.21
N ILE A 472 -5.81 -18.17 -8.34
CA ILE A 472 -4.91 -19.32 -8.42
C ILE A 472 -3.72 -19.07 -7.50
N VAL A 473 -3.26 -20.10 -6.82
CA VAL A 473 -2.00 -20.07 -6.07
C VAL A 473 -0.95 -20.82 -6.86
N ILE A 474 0.14 -20.13 -7.19
CA ILE A 474 1.28 -20.62 -7.95
C ILE A 474 2.49 -20.64 -7.02
N ASN A 475 2.86 -21.83 -6.57
CA ASN A 475 4.02 -21.99 -5.71
C ASN A 475 5.27 -22.34 -6.52
N LEU A 476 6.10 -21.34 -6.83
CA LEU A 476 7.35 -21.51 -7.59
C LEU A 476 8.49 -22.14 -6.79
N ASN A 477 8.31 -22.40 -5.49
CA ASN A 477 9.20 -23.30 -4.76
C ASN A 477 9.10 -24.75 -5.29
N SER A 478 7.95 -25.15 -5.81
CA SER A 478 7.80 -26.46 -6.44
C SER A 478 8.49 -26.49 -7.81
N ILE A 479 9.55 -27.29 -7.91
CA ILE A 479 10.36 -27.45 -9.13
C ILE A 479 9.53 -27.87 -10.34
N ASN A 480 8.43 -28.60 -10.13
CA ASN A 480 7.56 -29.03 -11.23
C ASN A 480 6.74 -27.87 -11.79
N ILE A 481 6.12 -27.03 -10.95
CA ILE A 481 5.35 -25.89 -11.45
C ILE A 481 6.31 -24.82 -12.02
N LEU A 482 7.47 -24.60 -11.39
CA LEU A 482 8.53 -23.75 -11.95
C LEU A 482 8.96 -24.24 -13.34
N SER A 483 9.24 -25.54 -13.49
CA SER A 483 9.61 -26.14 -14.78
C SER A 483 8.51 -26.03 -15.82
N ARG A 484 7.25 -26.21 -15.44
CA ARG A 484 6.10 -26.07 -16.34
C ARG A 484 5.89 -24.63 -16.81
N LEU A 485 5.93 -23.68 -15.88
CA LEU A 485 5.84 -22.26 -16.19
C LEU A 485 6.98 -21.82 -17.13
N LEU A 486 8.22 -22.21 -16.83
CA LEU A 486 9.37 -21.86 -17.65
C LEU A 486 9.36 -22.59 -19.00
N MET A 487 8.85 -23.82 -19.08
CA MET A 487 8.64 -24.52 -20.35
C MET A 487 7.63 -23.78 -21.22
N GLN A 488 6.52 -23.31 -20.64
CA GLN A 488 5.49 -22.56 -21.36
C GLN A 488 6.05 -21.21 -21.86
N ALA A 489 6.78 -20.49 -21.00
CA ALA A 489 7.49 -19.27 -21.38
C ALA A 489 8.50 -19.52 -22.51
N SER A 490 9.30 -20.58 -22.40
CA SER A 490 10.35 -20.92 -23.36
C SER A 490 9.79 -21.31 -24.72
N LYS A 491 8.68 -22.06 -24.76
CA LYS A 491 7.97 -22.35 -26.03
C LYS A 491 7.38 -21.10 -26.67
N LYS A 492 6.89 -20.17 -25.85
CA LYS A 492 6.17 -18.98 -26.31
C LYS A 492 7.10 -17.90 -26.84
N PHE A 493 8.15 -17.59 -26.09
CA PHE A 493 9.06 -16.50 -26.43
C PHE A 493 10.35 -16.99 -27.10
N ALA A 494 10.73 -18.26 -26.91
CA ALA A 494 11.91 -18.87 -27.52
C ALA A 494 13.13 -17.93 -27.44
N SER A 495 13.84 -17.74 -28.56
CA SER A 495 15.05 -16.90 -28.63
C SER A 495 14.82 -15.39 -28.53
N SER A 496 13.58 -14.93 -28.28
CA SER A 496 13.32 -13.49 -28.12
C SER A 496 13.71 -12.96 -26.74
N VAL A 497 13.82 -13.82 -25.72
CA VAL A 497 14.25 -13.45 -24.36
C VAL A 497 15.77 -13.41 -24.25
N VAL A 498 16.30 -12.29 -23.75
CA VAL A 498 17.72 -12.10 -23.43
C VAL A 498 17.96 -12.11 -21.92
N GLU A 499 16.98 -11.64 -21.14
CA GLU A 499 17.04 -11.59 -19.67
C GLU A 499 15.77 -12.19 -19.06
N LEU A 500 15.96 -13.09 -18.10
CA LEU A 500 14.89 -13.71 -17.32
C LEU A 500 15.01 -13.27 -15.85
N ARG A 501 13.96 -12.65 -15.31
CA ARG A 501 13.91 -12.30 -13.88
C ARG A 501 12.94 -13.18 -13.13
N LEU A 502 13.40 -13.75 -12.03
CA LEU A 502 12.70 -14.69 -11.17
C LEU A 502 12.82 -14.31 -9.68
N ALA A 503 13.12 -13.04 -9.38
CA ALA A 503 13.31 -12.58 -8.02
C ALA A 503 12.03 -12.68 -7.16
N HIS A 504 12.18 -12.83 -5.84
CA HIS A 504 11.06 -12.84 -4.87
C HIS A 504 9.99 -13.93 -5.13
N ASN A 505 10.39 -15.14 -5.51
CA ASN A 505 9.48 -16.24 -5.82
C ASN A 505 9.64 -17.45 -4.87
N LYS A 506 10.41 -17.31 -3.78
CA LYS A 506 10.70 -18.38 -2.81
C LYS A 506 11.31 -19.63 -3.45
N ILE A 507 12.05 -19.47 -4.55
CA ILE A 507 12.68 -20.58 -5.27
C ILE A 507 13.83 -21.13 -4.42
N VAL A 508 13.83 -22.44 -4.17
CA VAL A 508 14.92 -23.12 -3.45
C VAL A 508 15.91 -23.79 -4.41
N PHE A 509 15.43 -24.26 -5.57
CA PHE A 509 16.22 -24.98 -6.56
C PHE A 509 15.87 -24.51 -7.98
N ALA A 510 16.87 -24.11 -8.77
CA ALA A 510 16.68 -23.51 -10.09
C ALA A 510 17.46 -24.21 -11.22
N ASN A 511 17.97 -25.43 -11.00
CA ASN A 511 18.57 -26.23 -12.07
C ASN A 511 17.50 -26.76 -13.04
N VAL A 512 17.15 -25.93 -14.02
CA VAL A 512 16.12 -26.22 -15.03
C VAL A 512 16.61 -26.00 -16.48
N PRO A 513 17.84 -26.42 -16.86
CA PRO A 513 18.39 -26.11 -18.18
C PRO A 513 17.54 -26.68 -19.34
N LYS A 514 16.93 -27.85 -19.12
CA LYS A 514 16.13 -28.54 -20.15
C LYS A 514 14.92 -27.73 -20.60
N VAL A 515 14.30 -26.97 -19.70
CA VAL A 515 13.09 -26.19 -20.05
C VAL A 515 13.46 -24.85 -20.66
N LEU A 516 14.59 -24.27 -20.26
CA LEU A 516 15.10 -22.99 -20.76
C LEU A 516 15.87 -23.09 -22.08
N VAL A 517 16.19 -24.30 -22.56
CA VAL A 517 17.00 -24.52 -23.78
C VAL A 517 16.46 -23.82 -25.03
N LEU A 518 15.15 -23.58 -25.13
CA LEU A 518 14.54 -22.87 -26.26
C LEU A 518 14.81 -21.36 -26.22
N MET A 519 15.17 -20.80 -25.06
CA MET A 519 15.61 -19.42 -24.89
C MET A 519 17.07 -19.24 -25.30
N GLY A 520 17.39 -19.57 -26.56
CA GLY A 520 18.77 -19.66 -27.05
C GLY A 520 19.60 -18.36 -27.01
N ASN A 521 18.99 -17.20 -26.73
CA ASN A 521 19.67 -15.92 -26.58
C ASN A 521 19.77 -15.44 -25.12
N LEU A 522 19.41 -16.29 -24.15
CA LEU A 522 19.43 -15.96 -22.73
C LEU A 522 20.86 -15.67 -22.27
N LYS A 523 21.11 -14.46 -21.80
CA LYS A 523 22.41 -13.99 -21.30
C LYS A 523 22.36 -13.55 -19.85
N ALA A 524 21.18 -13.24 -19.32
CA ALA A 524 21.02 -12.73 -17.97
C ALA A 524 19.93 -13.47 -17.22
N ILE A 525 20.21 -13.86 -15.98
CA ILE A 525 19.23 -14.45 -15.06
C ILE A 525 19.28 -13.71 -13.72
N ASP A 526 18.12 -13.24 -13.27
CA ASP A 526 17.96 -12.68 -11.92
C ASP A 526 17.21 -13.67 -11.03
N LEU A 527 17.88 -14.16 -9.98
CA LEU A 527 17.37 -15.05 -8.94
C LEU A 527 17.44 -14.39 -7.55
N GLY A 528 17.55 -13.06 -7.48
CA GLY A 528 17.68 -12.34 -6.22
C GLY A 528 16.49 -12.54 -5.26
N ASN A 529 16.74 -12.45 -3.95
CA ASN A 529 15.73 -12.57 -2.89
C ASN A 529 14.85 -13.83 -2.99
N ASN A 530 15.47 -14.97 -3.31
CA ASN A 530 14.86 -16.30 -3.24
C ASN A 530 15.44 -17.07 -2.04
N TRP A 531 15.14 -18.37 -1.93
CA TRP A 531 15.57 -19.24 -0.83
C TRP A 531 16.63 -20.25 -1.29
N ILE A 532 17.54 -19.82 -2.17
CA ILE A 532 18.61 -20.68 -2.69
C ILE A 532 19.71 -20.80 -1.64
N HIS A 533 19.96 -22.02 -1.17
CA HIS A 533 20.90 -22.26 -0.06
C HIS A 533 22.32 -22.57 -0.53
N HIS A 534 22.51 -23.15 -1.72
CA HIS A 534 23.84 -23.54 -2.20
C HIS A 534 24.01 -23.25 -3.70
N LEU A 535 25.25 -23.01 -4.15
CA LEU A 535 25.54 -22.81 -5.57
C LEU A 535 25.23 -24.05 -6.43
N LYS A 536 25.28 -25.25 -5.85
CA LYS A 536 24.86 -26.50 -6.54
C LYS A 536 23.39 -26.47 -6.99
N ASP A 537 22.56 -25.62 -6.38
CA ASP A 537 21.13 -25.52 -6.68
C ASP A 537 20.85 -24.66 -7.93
N VAL A 538 21.89 -24.04 -8.50
CA VAL A 538 21.85 -23.22 -9.72
C VAL A 538 22.92 -23.58 -10.76
N ASN A 539 23.84 -24.50 -10.45
CA ASN A 539 25.03 -24.77 -11.26
C ASN A 539 24.74 -25.30 -12.67
N GLU A 540 23.61 -25.96 -12.90
CA GLU A 540 23.23 -26.47 -14.23
C GLU A 540 22.91 -25.34 -15.22
N LEU A 541 22.62 -24.13 -14.71
CA LEU A 541 22.41 -22.95 -15.54
C LEU A 541 23.70 -22.44 -16.22
N SER A 542 24.87 -22.94 -15.81
CA SER A 542 26.16 -22.62 -16.44
C SER A 542 26.21 -22.96 -17.93
N VAL A 543 25.39 -23.92 -18.38
CA VAL A 543 25.27 -24.31 -19.79
C VAL A 543 24.91 -23.15 -20.73
N PHE A 544 24.23 -22.12 -20.20
CA PHE A 544 23.81 -20.95 -20.98
C PHE A 544 24.90 -19.89 -21.17
N LYS A 545 26.07 -20.05 -20.54
CA LYS A 545 27.19 -19.08 -20.64
C LYS A 545 26.74 -17.64 -20.33
N LEU A 546 26.03 -17.50 -19.21
CA LEU A 546 25.44 -16.24 -18.78
C LEU A 546 26.50 -15.13 -18.63
N LYS A 547 26.11 -13.91 -19.02
CA LYS A 547 26.88 -12.67 -18.83
C LYS A 547 26.51 -11.93 -17.56
N CYS A 548 25.24 -12.01 -17.15
CA CYS A 548 24.78 -11.40 -15.91
C CYS A 548 24.02 -12.43 -15.05
N LEU A 549 24.32 -12.46 -13.76
CA LEU A 549 23.66 -13.32 -12.79
C LEU A 549 23.42 -12.52 -11.52
N ARG A 550 22.25 -12.65 -10.94
CA ARG A 550 21.91 -12.02 -9.66
C ARG A 550 21.40 -13.06 -8.67
N LEU A 551 22.03 -13.11 -7.50
CA LEU A 551 21.84 -14.05 -6.41
C LEU A 551 21.79 -13.37 -5.04
N ASP A 552 22.00 -12.05 -4.94
CA ASP A 552 21.84 -11.28 -3.71
C ASP A 552 20.50 -11.54 -2.99
N GLY A 553 20.53 -11.47 -1.66
CA GLY A 553 19.35 -11.74 -0.83
C GLY A 553 18.99 -13.22 -0.68
N ASN A 554 19.78 -14.15 -1.23
CA ASN A 554 19.61 -15.59 -0.99
C ASN A 554 20.45 -16.08 0.22
N PRO A 555 20.01 -17.13 0.95
CA PRO A 555 20.77 -17.70 2.06
C PRO A 555 22.19 -18.19 1.71
N LEU A 556 22.46 -18.55 0.45
CA LEU A 556 23.81 -18.93 0.03
C LEU A 556 24.85 -17.82 0.26
N CYS A 557 24.46 -16.55 0.19
CA CYS A 557 25.37 -15.42 0.30
C CYS A 557 26.02 -15.32 1.69
N SER A 558 25.33 -15.78 2.74
CA SER A 558 25.85 -15.72 4.12
C SER A 558 26.94 -16.76 4.42
N LYS A 559 27.27 -17.63 3.46
CA LYS A 559 28.31 -18.67 3.60
C LYS A 559 29.71 -18.17 3.27
N TYR A 560 29.83 -16.97 2.71
CA TYR A 560 31.09 -16.39 2.27
C TYR A 560 31.48 -15.25 3.20
N SER A 561 32.73 -15.24 3.66
CA SER A 561 33.18 -14.27 4.66
C SER A 561 33.45 -12.89 4.05
N PHE A 562 33.77 -12.85 2.74
CA PHE A 562 33.99 -11.62 1.99
C PHE A 562 33.66 -11.82 0.51
N ALA A 563 33.40 -10.71 -0.20
CA ALA A 563 32.91 -10.74 -1.58
C ALA A 563 33.84 -11.48 -2.56
N GLY A 564 35.17 -11.41 -2.36
CA GLY A 564 36.13 -12.10 -3.22
C GLY A 564 35.95 -13.63 -3.25
N GLU A 565 35.77 -14.25 -2.08
CA GLU A 565 35.52 -15.69 -1.95
C GLU A 565 34.22 -16.10 -2.66
N TYR A 566 33.18 -15.28 -2.49
CA TYR A 566 31.90 -15.46 -3.15
C TYR A 566 32.03 -15.41 -4.69
N ILE A 567 32.73 -14.40 -5.21
CA ILE A 567 32.93 -14.23 -6.65
C ILE A 567 33.73 -15.37 -7.23
N GLU A 568 34.80 -15.81 -6.56
CA GLU A 568 35.63 -16.92 -7.01
C GLU A 568 34.79 -18.21 -7.12
N ALA A 569 34.00 -18.53 -6.10
CA ALA A 569 33.12 -19.69 -6.09
C ALA A 569 32.04 -19.63 -7.19
N VAL A 570 31.44 -18.46 -7.43
CA VAL A 570 30.48 -18.27 -8.53
C VAL A 570 31.16 -18.39 -9.88
N LYS A 571 32.35 -17.80 -10.05
CA LYS A 571 33.13 -17.82 -11.30
C LYS A 571 33.66 -19.20 -11.66
N GLU A 572 33.91 -20.06 -10.68
CA GLU A 572 34.28 -21.46 -10.91
C GLU A 572 33.18 -22.19 -11.70
N ILE A 573 31.92 -21.89 -11.41
CA ILE A 573 30.73 -22.47 -12.06
C ILE A 573 30.35 -21.69 -13.32
N PHE A 574 30.33 -20.34 -13.25
CA PHE A 574 29.88 -19.44 -14.30
C PHE A 574 31.06 -18.64 -14.87
N GLN A 575 31.91 -19.32 -15.66
CA GLN A 575 33.19 -18.77 -16.13
C GLN A 575 33.02 -17.51 -17.01
N ASP A 576 31.97 -17.46 -17.84
CA ASP A 576 31.70 -16.40 -18.81
C ASP A 576 31.08 -15.11 -18.23
N LEU A 577 30.84 -15.07 -16.91
CA LEU A 577 30.10 -14.01 -16.23
C LEU A 577 30.82 -12.66 -16.26
N GLU A 578 30.13 -11.57 -16.58
CA GLU A 578 30.68 -10.20 -16.61
C GLU A 578 30.12 -9.35 -15.46
N ASN A 579 28.88 -9.63 -15.04
CA ASN A 579 28.22 -8.95 -13.93
C ASN A 579 27.64 -9.96 -12.93
N LEU A 580 27.89 -9.73 -11.63
CA LEU A 580 27.30 -10.47 -10.52
C LEU A 580 26.62 -9.49 -9.57
N ASP A 581 25.36 -9.71 -9.23
CA ASP A 581 24.59 -8.87 -8.30
C ASP A 581 24.54 -7.38 -8.68
N ASN A 582 24.47 -7.11 -9.99
CA ASN A 582 24.54 -5.77 -10.59
C ASN A 582 25.90 -5.07 -10.42
N ILE A 583 26.95 -5.80 -10.09
CA ILE A 583 28.31 -5.30 -9.99
C ILE A 583 29.18 -5.94 -11.07
N GLU A 584 29.90 -5.11 -11.81
CA GLU A 584 30.85 -5.56 -12.83
C GLU A 584 32.04 -6.28 -12.19
N ILE A 585 32.35 -7.48 -12.70
CA ILE A 585 33.51 -8.25 -12.27
C ILE A 585 34.73 -7.73 -13.02
N THR A 586 35.69 -7.14 -12.31
CA THR A 586 36.91 -6.61 -12.95
C THR A 586 37.79 -7.74 -13.50
N THR A 587 38.70 -7.40 -14.42
CA THR A 587 39.67 -8.33 -15.05
C THR A 587 40.56 -9.11 -14.08
N LYS A 588 40.61 -8.72 -12.80
CA LYS A 588 41.33 -9.42 -11.72
C LYS A 588 40.44 -10.33 -10.87
N GLY A 589 39.16 -10.49 -11.20
CA GLY A 589 38.20 -11.26 -10.39
C GLY A 589 37.70 -10.55 -9.14
N ASN A 590 37.99 -9.25 -8.98
CA ASN A 590 37.53 -8.45 -7.85
C ASN A 590 36.35 -7.54 -8.25
N LEU A 591 35.50 -7.16 -7.30
CA LEU A 591 34.50 -6.10 -7.52
C LEU A 591 35.18 -4.74 -7.69
N SER A 592 34.53 -3.84 -8.43
CA SER A 592 34.90 -2.42 -8.41
C SER A 592 34.74 -1.86 -6.99
N SER A 593 35.81 -1.29 -6.43
CA SER A 593 35.76 -0.68 -5.09
C SER A 593 34.90 0.57 -5.15
N GLN A 594 33.77 0.57 -4.44
CA GLN A 594 32.93 1.76 -4.29
C GLN A 594 33.61 2.77 -3.35
N LYS A 595 33.54 4.06 -3.68
CA LYS A 595 34.14 5.12 -2.84
C LYS A 595 33.39 5.29 -1.52
N ASN A 596 32.05 5.16 -1.56
CA ASN A 596 31.16 5.35 -0.43
C ASN A 596 30.14 4.20 -0.40
N TYR A 597 29.68 3.85 0.79
CA TYR A 597 28.65 2.85 1.01
C TYR A 597 27.55 3.35 1.95
N LEU A 598 26.30 3.00 1.64
CA LEU A 598 25.12 3.24 2.46
C LEU A 598 24.34 1.93 2.57
N CYS A 599 24.08 1.47 3.80
CA CYS A 599 23.19 0.34 4.04
C CYS A 599 21.71 0.68 3.76
N ASP A 600 21.34 1.96 3.83
CA ASP A 600 20.00 2.50 3.58
C ASP A 600 20.12 3.89 2.92
N VAL A 601 19.35 4.13 1.87
CA VAL A 601 19.29 5.42 1.17
C VAL A 601 18.79 6.53 2.11
N ALA A 602 17.94 6.21 3.08
CA ALA A 602 17.46 7.16 4.08
C ALA A 602 18.57 7.76 4.94
N ALA A 603 19.73 7.07 5.05
CA ALA A 603 20.86 7.55 5.82
C ALA A 603 21.67 8.64 5.11
N TYR A 604 21.45 8.86 3.80
CA TYR A 604 22.28 9.74 2.98
C TYR A 604 22.39 11.17 3.55
N ASP A 605 21.25 11.81 3.79
CA ASP A 605 21.22 13.21 4.26
C ASP A 605 21.87 13.35 5.65
N LEU A 606 21.62 12.39 6.55
CA LEU A 606 22.25 12.34 7.87
C LEU A 606 23.77 12.21 7.76
N THR A 607 24.25 11.24 6.98
CA THR A 607 25.68 10.96 6.83
C THR A 607 26.40 12.15 6.22
N GLN A 608 25.86 12.72 5.13
CA GLN A 608 26.47 13.86 4.46
C GLN A 608 26.55 15.09 5.38
N GLU A 609 25.45 15.43 6.07
CA GLU A 609 25.39 16.59 6.95
C GLU A 609 26.28 16.39 8.19
N PHE A 610 26.22 15.21 8.82
CA PHE A 610 27.03 14.89 9.99
C PHE A 610 28.53 14.97 9.69
N VAL A 611 28.99 14.31 8.62
CA VAL A 611 30.41 14.31 8.24
C VAL A 611 30.88 15.74 7.94
N THR A 612 30.13 16.48 7.12
CA THR A 612 30.52 17.86 6.76
C THR A 612 30.58 18.76 8.00
N ARG A 613 29.54 18.75 8.84
CA ARG A 613 29.43 19.64 9.99
C ARG A 613 30.44 19.28 11.08
N TYR A 614 30.60 17.99 11.38
CA TYR A 614 31.50 17.53 12.44
C TYR A 614 32.95 17.92 12.12
N PHE A 615 33.45 17.59 10.93
CA PHE A 615 34.85 17.83 10.58
C PHE A 615 35.16 19.32 10.38
N LYS A 616 34.24 20.13 9.83
CA LYS A 616 34.41 21.60 9.77
C LYS A 616 34.48 22.23 11.16
N THR A 617 33.61 21.77 12.08
CA THR A 617 33.60 22.23 13.47
C THR A 617 34.87 21.80 14.20
N PHE A 618 35.37 20.59 13.92
CA PHE A 618 36.64 20.10 14.45
C PHE A 618 37.83 20.92 13.95
N GLU A 619 37.89 21.23 12.67
CA GLU A 619 38.98 22.02 12.08
C GLU A 619 39.01 23.46 12.62
N CYS A 620 37.87 24.12 12.73
CA CYS A 620 37.78 25.50 13.21
C CYS A 620 38.09 25.62 14.71
N VAL A 621 39.24 26.18 15.07
CA VAL A 621 39.68 26.35 16.47
C VAL A 621 38.67 27.09 17.36
N LYS A 622 37.96 28.09 16.80
CA LYS A 622 36.93 28.85 17.54
C LYS A 622 35.68 28.01 17.84
N ASP A 623 35.36 27.07 16.95
CA ASP A 623 34.14 26.28 17.00
C ASP A 623 34.37 24.86 17.54
N ARG A 624 35.62 24.38 17.62
CA ARG A 624 35.98 23.05 18.13
C ARG A 624 35.34 22.74 19.48
N ALA A 625 35.22 23.74 20.36
CA ALA A 625 34.55 23.62 21.66
C ALA A 625 33.05 23.26 21.56
N LYS A 626 32.37 23.62 20.47
CA LYS A 626 30.94 23.32 20.21
C LYS A 626 30.69 21.82 19.99
N LEU A 627 31.73 21.03 19.68
CA LEU A 627 31.61 19.57 19.56
C LEU A 627 31.13 18.91 20.85
N LYS A 628 31.32 19.57 22.01
CA LYS A 628 30.82 19.11 23.31
C LYS A 628 29.32 18.77 23.28
N ASP A 629 28.54 19.55 22.53
CA ASP A 629 27.11 19.37 22.41
C ASP A 629 26.72 18.26 21.42
N VAL A 630 27.65 17.69 20.67
CA VAL A 630 27.38 16.57 19.75
C VAL A 630 27.53 15.22 20.46
N TYR A 631 28.31 15.16 21.53
CA TYR A 631 28.50 13.95 22.33
C TYR A 631 27.38 13.72 23.36
N HIS A 632 27.00 12.45 23.53
CA HIS A 632 26.13 12.01 24.61
C HIS A 632 26.83 12.15 25.97
N ALA A 633 26.06 12.28 27.06
CA ALA A 633 26.62 12.41 28.42
C ALA A 633 27.51 11.22 28.82
N ASN A 634 27.18 10.03 28.31
CA ASN A 634 27.88 8.77 28.56
C ASN A 634 28.68 8.29 27.34
N ALA A 635 29.09 9.21 26.46
CA ALA A 635 29.84 8.85 25.26
C ALA A 635 31.24 8.33 25.61
N MET A 636 31.84 7.55 24.71
CA MET A 636 33.22 7.07 24.83
C MET A 636 34.06 7.49 23.62
N LEU A 637 35.27 7.99 23.86
CA LEU A 637 36.29 8.21 22.84
C LEU A 637 37.49 7.28 23.09
N THR A 638 37.98 6.67 22.02
CA THR A 638 39.30 6.03 22.01
C THR A 638 40.09 6.50 20.80
N LEU A 639 41.39 6.75 21.00
CA LEU A 639 42.30 7.17 19.94
C LEU A 639 43.41 6.14 19.82
N THR A 640 43.74 5.72 18.60
CA THR A 640 44.94 4.93 18.30
C THR A 640 45.82 5.71 17.35
N CYS A 641 47.11 5.84 17.67
CA CYS A 641 48.10 6.44 16.77
C CYS A 641 49.19 5.43 16.44
N ASN A 642 49.32 5.11 15.15
CA ASN A 642 50.39 4.28 14.58
C ASN A 642 51.16 5.05 13.48
N TYR A 643 51.26 6.37 13.60
CA TYR A 643 52.06 7.20 12.71
C TYR A 643 53.55 7.11 13.05
N PHE A 644 54.42 7.05 12.03
CA PHE A 644 55.87 7.04 12.20
C PHE A 644 56.57 7.79 11.06
N SER A 645 57.43 8.74 11.40
CA SER A 645 58.26 9.48 10.43
C SER A 645 59.74 9.42 10.81
N ALA A 646 60.53 8.71 10.00
CA ALA A 646 61.97 8.53 10.19
C ALA A 646 62.78 9.83 10.05
N ASN A 647 62.29 10.79 9.24
CA ASN A 647 63.01 12.03 8.89
C ASN A 647 62.38 13.29 9.52
N SER A 648 61.79 13.17 10.72
CA SER A 648 61.08 14.26 11.39
C SER A 648 61.97 15.14 12.28
N THR A 649 61.72 16.46 12.28
CA THR A 649 62.43 17.39 13.18
C THR A 649 62.09 17.11 14.64
N GLN A 650 62.88 17.62 15.59
CA GLN A 650 62.56 17.49 17.02
C GLN A 650 61.23 18.15 17.39
N LYS A 651 60.88 19.29 16.77
CA LYS A 651 59.60 19.98 16.99
C LYS A 651 58.42 19.16 16.46
N THR A 652 58.54 18.64 15.23
CA THR A 652 57.53 17.76 14.64
C THR A 652 57.29 16.53 15.51
N ARG A 653 58.36 15.90 16.04
CA ARG A 653 58.24 14.75 16.95
C ARG A 653 57.52 15.09 18.25
N ALA A 654 57.79 16.26 18.82
CA ALA A 654 57.10 16.72 20.04
C ALA A 654 55.60 16.98 19.79
N ARG A 655 55.24 17.54 18.63
CA ARG A 655 53.84 17.76 18.23
C ARG A 655 53.09 16.44 18.01
N ILE A 656 53.70 15.51 17.27
CA ILE A 656 53.12 14.19 16.99
C ILE A 656 52.97 13.35 18.27
N ARG A 657 53.86 13.53 19.25
CA ARG A 657 53.81 12.81 20.52
C ARG A 657 52.49 13.01 21.27
N VAL A 658 51.79 14.14 21.08
CA VAL A 658 50.48 14.41 21.68
C VAL A 658 49.47 13.32 21.34
N TYR A 659 49.45 12.83 20.09
CA TYR A 659 48.59 11.70 19.70
C TYR A 659 49.03 10.39 20.35
N GLY A 660 50.34 10.21 20.54
CA GLY A 660 50.93 9.02 21.16
C GLY A 660 50.63 8.92 22.66
N ASP A 661 50.61 10.05 23.37
CA ASP A 661 50.36 10.11 24.81
C ASP A 661 48.93 9.67 25.19
N VAL A 662 47.97 9.78 24.25
CA VAL A 662 46.57 9.33 24.41
C VAL A 662 46.23 8.08 23.58
N SER A 663 47.24 7.43 22.99
CA SER A 663 47.06 6.28 22.09
C SER A 663 46.73 4.99 22.84
N ARG A 664 45.69 4.28 22.38
CA ARG A 664 45.19 3.01 22.90
C ARG A 664 45.32 1.89 21.88
N ASN A 665 46.48 1.25 21.81
CA ASN A 665 46.68 0.06 20.99
C ASN A 665 46.79 -1.19 21.86
N ILE A 666 45.68 -1.89 22.09
CA ILE A 666 45.59 -3.06 22.99
C ILE A 666 46.62 -4.14 22.62
N LEU A 667 46.95 -4.32 21.33
CA LEU A 667 47.95 -5.30 20.87
C LEU A 667 49.38 -4.96 21.31
N LYS A 668 49.67 -3.68 21.59
CA LYS A 668 51.00 -3.21 22.03
C LYS A 668 51.09 -2.99 23.54
N MET A 669 49.96 -3.06 24.27
CA MET A 669 49.93 -2.81 25.71
C MET A 669 50.37 -4.07 26.45
N ARG A 670 51.28 -3.91 27.42
CA ARG A 670 51.82 -5.03 28.21
C ARG A 670 50.93 -5.43 29.39
N ASP A 671 49.95 -4.59 29.77
CA ASP A 671 49.14 -4.76 30.98
C ASP A 671 47.68 -4.30 30.79
N LEU A 672 46.71 -5.15 31.14
CA LEU A 672 45.27 -4.94 30.90
C LEU A 672 44.64 -3.79 31.72
N PRO A 673 44.96 -3.58 33.01
CA PRO A 673 44.45 -2.47 33.81
C PRO A 673 44.82 -1.10 33.21
N HIS A 674 46.00 -1.00 32.59
CA HIS A 674 46.43 0.20 31.88
C HIS A 674 45.60 0.46 30.60
N ALA A 675 44.95 -0.56 30.03
CA ALA A 675 44.10 -0.43 28.83
C ALA A 675 42.76 0.28 29.07
N TYR A 676 42.38 0.50 30.34
CA TYR A 676 41.23 1.33 30.72
C TYR A 676 41.57 2.83 30.79
N GLY A 677 42.83 3.19 31.05
CA GLY A 677 43.27 4.60 31.18
C GLY A 677 43.05 5.47 29.93
N PRO A 678 43.33 4.99 28.70
CA PRO A 678 43.14 5.76 27.47
C PRO A 678 41.75 5.54 26.83
N VAL A 679 40.73 5.27 27.65
CA VAL A 679 39.32 5.35 27.27
C VAL A 679 38.75 6.60 27.93
N HIS A 680 38.28 7.55 27.13
CA HIS A 680 37.80 8.84 27.63
C HIS A 680 36.28 8.81 27.72
N TYR A 681 35.74 8.94 28.94
CA TYR A 681 34.33 8.74 29.22
C TYR A 681 33.62 10.06 29.51
N GLY A 682 32.50 10.25 28.82
CA GLY A 682 31.66 11.42 28.94
C GLY A 682 32.21 12.64 28.20
N ARG A 683 31.30 13.54 27.84
CA ARG A 683 31.59 14.69 26.98
C ARG A 683 32.67 15.64 27.51
N GLU A 684 32.90 15.70 28.82
CA GLU A 684 33.94 16.58 29.40
C GLU A 684 35.34 16.05 29.14
N GLU A 685 35.59 14.77 29.43
CA GLU A 685 36.89 14.13 29.17
C GLU A 685 37.19 14.07 27.68
N ILE A 686 36.20 13.70 26.87
CA ILE A 686 36.31 13.68 25.40
C ILE A 686 36.75 15.05 24.88
N MET A 687 36.14 16.13 25.37
CA MET A 687 36.48 17.47 24.91
C MET A 687 37.85 17.94 25.41
N ALA A 688 38.27 17.55 26.61
CA ALA A 688 39.63 17.82 27.08
C ALA A 688 40.67 17.20 26.13
N ILE A 689 40.41 16.00 25.62
CA ILE A 689 41.28 15.32 24.65
C ILE A 689 41.21 16.01 23.29
N ILE A 690 40.02 16.23 22.73
CA ILE A 690 39.86 16.90 21.43
C ILE A 690 40.55 18.27 21.40
N MET A 691 40.43 19.04 22.48
CA MET A 691 41.07 20.36 22.59
C MET A 691 42.59 20.28 22.82
N SER A 692 43.11 19.15 23.30
CA SER A 692 44.55 18.92 23.45
C SER A 692 45.24 18.53 22.13
N LEU A 693 44.48 18.02 21.15
CA LEU A 693 45.01 17.63 19.85
C LEU A 693 45.53 18.84 19.07
N PRO A 694 46.58 18.66 18.24
CA PRO A 694 47.07 19.71 17.35
C PRO A 694 46.01 20.24 16.38
N ASP A 695 46.31 21.39 15.79
CA ASP A 695 45.47 21.96 14.74
C ASP A 695 45.63 21.14 13.46
N VAL A 696 44.51 20.86 12.81
CA VAL A 696 44.44 20.00 11.64
C VAL A 696 43.61 20.64 10.54
N SER A 697 43.96 20.36 9.29
CA SER A 697 43.11 20.65 8.14
C SER A 697 42.75 19.37 7.40
N PHE A 698 41.46 19.10 7.22
CA PHE A 698 41.00 17.87 6.57
C PHE A 698 40.90 18.04 5.04
N ASP A 699 41.38 17.06 4.29
CA ASP A 699 41.06 16.97 2.86
C ASP A 699 39.74 16.20 2.69
N MET A 700 38.61 16.90 2.86
CA MET A 700 37.28 16.28 2.78
C MET A 700 36.99 15.64 1.42
N LEU A 701 37.66 16.04 0.33
CA LEU A 701 37.49 15.44 -1.00
C LEU A 701 38.03 14.01 -1.06
N THR A 702 39.00 13.69 -0.19
CA THR A 702 39.56 12.35 -0.04
C THR A 702 38.73 11.43 0.86
N PHE A 703 37.65 11.93 1.46
CA PHE A 703 36.85 11.12 2.37
C PHE A 703 36.14 9.99 1.62
N ASN A 704 36.27 8.79 2.17
CA ASN A 704 35.47 7.63 1.85
C ASN A 704 34.60 7.33 3.07
N THR A 705 33.30 7.22 2.86
CA THR A 705 32.33 7.07 3.95
C THR A 705 31.54 5.78 3.81
N ASP A 706 31.55 4.97 4.87
CA ASP A 706 30.77 3.74 4.98
C ASP A 706 29.74 3.89 6.10
N THR A 707 28.46 3.93 5.73
CA THR A 707 27.35 3.84 6.69
C THR A 707 26.85 2.40 6.73
N THR A 708 27.28 1.65 7.74
CA THR A 708 27.09 0.20 7.79
C THR A 708 25.86 -0.23 8.58
N ILE A 709 25.33 0.66 9.42
CA ILE A 709 24.10 0.45 10.20
C ILE A 709 23.29 1.74 10.15
N HIS A 710 22.00 1.64 9.84
CA HIS A 710 21.02 2.71 9.99
C HIS A 710 19.67 2.10 10.35
N ASN A 711 19.14 2.45 11.52
CA ASN A 711 17.81 2.07 11.98
C ASN A 711 17.33 3.06 13.05
N ASP A 712 16.14 2.83 13.61
CA ASP A 712 15.49 3.70 14.60
C ASP A 712 16.27 3.89 15.91
N ARG A 713 17.35 3.12 16.16
CA ARG A 713 18.11 3.14 17.41
C ARG A 713 19.57 3.57 17.24
N LEU A 714 20.15 3.29 16.08
CA LEU A 714 21.59 3.42 15.88
C LEU A 714 21.92 3.74 14.42
N THR A 715 22.93 4.59 14.24
CA THR A 715 23.62 4.77 12.95
C THR A 715 25.12 4.63 13.16
N ALA A 716 25.79 3.81 12.35
CA ALA A 716 27.23 3.60 12.39
C ALA A 716 27.89 4.14 11.12
N ILE A 717 28.77 5.13 11.27
CA ILE A 717 29.44 5.80 10.17
C ILE A 717 30.95 5.67 10.34
N THR A 718 31.64 5.10 9.37
CA THR A 718 33.11 5.06 9.31
C THR A 718 33.61 5.96 8.17
N ILE A 719 34.55 6.83 8.50
CA ILE A 719 35.15 7.79 7.56
C ILE A 719 36.64 7.50 7.46
N ASN A 720 37.13 7.31 6.25
CA ASN A 720 38.54 7.19 5.94
C ASN A 720 38.99 8.40 5.13
N GLY A 721 40.15 8.98 5.44
CA GLY A 721 40.64 10.15 4.71
C GLY A 721 42.05 10.54 5.10
N VAL A 722 42.48 11.73 4.65
CA VAL A 722 43.75 12.35 5.08
C VAL A 722 43.52 13.76 5.62
N TYR A 723 44.43 14.20 6.48
CA TYR A 723 44.48 15.57 6.98
C TYR A 723 45.94 16.04 7.11
N LEU A 724 46.14 17.36 7.16
CA LEU A 724 47.40 17.99 7.56
C LEU A 724 47.38 18.25 9.06
N ASP A 725 48.35 17.71 9.77
CA ASP A 725 48.72 18.14 11.11
C ASP A 725 49.59 19.39 11.00
N GLN A 726 49.07 20.53 11.47
CA GLN A 726 49.59 21.86 11.15
C GLN A 726 50.70 22.31 12.12
N ALA A 727 51.77 22.85 11.55
CA ALA A 727 52.78 23.57 12.31
C ALA A 727 52.25 24.91 12.82
N LYS A 728 52.39 25.16 14.12
CA LYS A 728 52.10 26.49 14.70
C LYS A 728 53.07 27.58 14.22
N ASP A 729 54.28 27.18 13.83
CA ASP A 729 55.32 28.07 13.30
C ASP A 729 56.02 27.39 12.11
N HIS A 730 55.60 27.76 10.90
CA HIS A 730 56.13 27.21 9.65
C HIS A 730 57.59 27.62 9.37
N ALA A 731 58.19 28.53 10.15
CA ALA A 731 59.60 28.86 10.03
C ALA A 731 60.53 27.78 10.62
N THR A 732 60.00 26.97 11.56
CA THR A 732 60.80 26.01 12.33
C THR A 732 60.24 24.59 12.37
N ASP A 733 59.08 24.38 11.77
CA ASP A 733 58.38 23.10 11.69
C ASP A 733 57.59 23.05 10.38
N THR A 734 57.17 21.87 9.95
CA THR A 734 56.41 21.68 8.71
C THR A 734 55.11 20.94 8.98
N ASP A 735 54.15 21.11 8.09
CA ASP A 735 52.91 20.34 8.13
C ASP A 735 53.18 18.88 7.80
N VAL A 736 52.38 17.99 8.39
CA VAL A 736 52.53 16.56 8.24
C VAL A 736 51.24 15.96 7.72
N VAL A 737 51.29 15.30 6.56
CA VAL A 737 50.14 14.54 6.05
C VAL A 737 49.97 13.27 6.89
N MET A 738 48.78 13.09 7.47
CA MET A 738 48.38 11.90 8.19
C MET A 738 47.14 11.28 7.54
N ALA A 739 47.05 9.95 7.56
CA ALA A 739 45.82 9.25 7.21
C ALA A 739 45.04 8.92 8.49
N PHE A 740 43.73 8.84 8.37
CA PHE A 740 42.87 8.45 9.47
C PHE A 740 41.72 7.55 9.05
N SER A 741 41.24 6.78 10.02
CA SER A 741 39.96 6.10 9.99
C SER A 741 39.23 6.47 11.27
N ARG A 742 38.01 7.01 11.16
CA ARG A 742 37.21 7.44 12.29
C ARG A 742 35.81 6.86 12.22
N THR A 743 35.41 6.13 13.26
CA THR A 743 34.10 5.49 13.36
C THR A 743 33.27 6.14 14.45
N PHE A 744 32.04 6.52 14.09
CA PHE A 744 31.05 7.09 14.99
C PHE A 744 29.86 6.16 15.12
N LEU A 745 29.41 5.94 16.36
CA LEU A 745 28.09 5.43 16.66
C LEU A 745 27.19 6.57 17.11
N LEU A 746 26.10 6.78 16.39
CA LEU A 746 25.11 7.82 16.61
C LEU A 746 23.81 7.20 17.09
N THR A 747 23.20 7.77 18.12
CA THR A 747 21.86 7.37 18.57
C THR A 747 20.89 8.54 18.42
N PRO A 748 19.65 8.31 17.95
CA PRO A 748 18.63 9.34 17.96
C PRO A 748 18.20 9.63 19.39
N VAL A 749 18.09 10.92 19.74
CA VAL A 749 17.73 11.38 21.10
C VAL A 749 16.39 12.11 21.13
N LYS A 750 16.02 12.78 20.03
CA LYS A 750 14.74 13.47 19.89
C LYS A 750 14.24 13.37 18.46
N HIS A 751 13.01 12.93 18.29
CA HIS A 751 12.31 12.86 17.02
C HIS A 751 11.34 14.03 16.85
N PHE A 752 10.81 14.18 15.64
CA PHE A 752 9.77 15.14 15.29
C PHE A 752 10.18 16.60 15.61
N LEU A 753 11.44 16.93 15.36
CA LEU A 753 11.98 18.27 15.52
C LEU A 753 11.79 19.13 14.27
N GLY A 754 11.90 20.44 14.46
CA GLY A 754 11.76 21.44 13.40
C GLY A 754 10.30 21.71 13.03
N PRO A 755 10.04 22.76 12.24
CA PRO A 755 8.68 23.24 11.95
C PRO A 755 7.79 22.22 11.22
N LEU A 756 8.37 21.22 10.55
CA LEU A 756 7.64 20.17 9.83
C LEU A 756 7.52 18.85 10.59
N ASN A 757 7.96 18.78 11.85
CA ASN A 757 7.98 17.54 12.65
C ASN A 757 8.67 16.35 11.95
N LYS A 758 9.68 16.61 11.10
CA LYS A 758 10.43 15.56 10.37
C LYS A 758 11.88 15.41 10.82
N GLY A 759 12.38 16.32 11.65
CA GLY A 759 13.77 16.31 12.11
C GLY A 759 14.03 15.29 13.22
N THR A 760 15.21 14.66 13.18
CA THR A 760 15.71 13.82 14.28
C THR A 760 17.07 14.35 14.74
N SER A 761 17.24 14.55 16.05
CA SER A 761 18.52 14.93 16.64
C SER A 761 19.29 13.68 17.08
N TYR A 762 20.55 13.61 16.68
CA TYR A 762 21.47 12.53 17.00
C TYR A 762 22.55 12.98 17.99
N LYS A 763 23.07 12.04 18.78
CA LYS A 763 24.26 12.23 19.62
C LYS A 763 25.26 11.09 19.40
N ILE A 764 26.55 11.41 19.48
CA ILE A 764 27.63 10.41 19.43
C ILE A 764 27.68 9.67 20.76
N ILE A 765 27.60 8.34 20.72
CA ILE A 765 27.76 7.46 21.89
C ILE A 765 29.14 6.78 21.91
N ASN A 766 29.70 6.46 20.74
CA ASN A 766 31.07 5.95 20.62
C ASN A 766 31.78 6.66 19.48
N ASP A 767 33.03 7.04 19.72
CA ASP A 767 33.93 7.65 18.76
C ASP A 767 35.27 6.93 18.84
N GLN A 768 35.70 6.38 17.71
CA GLN A 768 36.97 5.69 17.60
C GLN A 768 37.78 6.33 16.49
N LEU A 769 38.91 6.95 16.84
CA LEU A 769 39.83 7.57 15.90
C LEU A 769 41.10 6.73 15.79
N ASN A 770 41.46 6.34 14.57
CA ASN A 770 42.71 5.66 14.27
C ASN A 770 43.55 6.52 13.30
N ILE A 771 44.78 6.83 13.70
CA ILE A 771 45.73 7.65 12.96
C ILE A 771 46.84 6.75 12.42
N LEU A 772 47.10 6.88 11.12
CA LEU A 772 47.92 5.98 10.32
C LEU A 772 48.91 6.77 9.45
N ASN A 773 49.96 6.09 8.99
CA ASN A 773 50.77 6.61 7.90
C ASN A 773 49.94 6.59 6.59
N PRO A 774 49.93 7.68 5.79
CA PRO A 774 49.27 7.67 4.50
C PRO A 774 49.98 6.74 3.53
N THR A 775 49.21 6.06 2.66
CA THR A 775 49.77 5.28 1.55
C THR A 775 50.38 6.21 0.49
N ALA A 776 51.29 5.69 -0.34
CA ALA A 776 51.86 6.47 -1.45
C ALA A 776 50.78 7.03 -2.41
N ALA A 777 49.68 6.30 -2.60
CA ALA A 777 48.54 6.75 -3.39
C ALA A 777 47.82 7.94 -2.73
N GLN A 778 47.54 7.85 -1.43
CA GLN A 778 46.92 8.93 -0.66
C GLN A 778 47.80 10.19 -0.63
N THR A 779 49.09 10.05 -0.35
CA THR A 779 50.03 11.19 -0.37
C THR A 779 50.09 11.86 -1.73
N LYS A 780 49.95 11.10 -2.82
CA LYS A 780 49.95 11.65 -4.19
C LYS A 780 48.70 12.46 -4.49
N ILE A 781 47.54 12.22 -3.88
CA ILE A 781 46.29 12.93 -4.18
C ILE A 781 45.91 13.98 -3.14
N ALA A 782 46.47 13.89 -1.93
CA ALA A 782 46.21 14.80 -0.82
C ALA A 782 46.41 16.28 -1.24
N PHE A 783 45.41 17.11 -0.94
CA PHE A 783 45.36 18.57 -1.11
C PHE A 783 45.60 19.08 -2.55
N LYS A 784 45.56 18.21 -3.56
CA LYS A 784 45.80 18.61 -4.96
C LYS A 784 44.75 19.55 -5.53
N TYR A 785 43.50 19.42 -5.10
CA TYR A 785 42.39 20.23 -5.61
C TYR A 785 42.30 21.61 -4.93
N LEU A 786 42.76 21.72 -3.68
CA LEU A 786 42.83 23.00 -2.95
C LEU A 786 43.84 23.99 -3.53
N ALA A 787 44.83 23.52 -4.29
CA ALA A 787 45.81 24.40 -4.95
C ALA A 787 45.25 25.14 -6.19
N ASN A 788 44.08 24.74 -6.71
CA ASN A 788 43.49 25.31 -7.93
C ASN A 788 42.24 26.18 -7.71
N ASP A 789 41.64 26.14 -6.51
CA ASP A 789 40.47 26.96 -6.21
C ASP A 789 40.87 28.26 -5.48
N ASN A 790 41.23 29.27 -6.27
CA ASN A 790 40.97 30.67 -5.92
C ASN A 790 39.48 30.97 -6.15
N ILE A 791 38.58 30.15 -5.61
CA ILE A 791 37.18 30.51 -5.50
C ILE A 791 37.05 31.01 -4.07
N ALA A 792 36.96 32.33 -3.94
CA ALA A 792 36.46 32.93 -2.72
C ALA A 792 35.03 32.38 -2.53
N ASP A 793 34.87 31.35 -1.72
CA ASP A 793 33.58 31.04 -1.10
C ASP A 793 33.25 32.28 -0.27
N ASP A 794 32.38 33.14 -0.82
CA ASP A 794 31.78 34.22 -0.07
C ASP A 794 30.94 33.54 1.02
N GLU A 795 31.49 33.45 2.24
CA GLU A 795 30.86 32.81 3.42
C GLU A 795 29.44 33.37 3.72
N ASN A 796 29.00 34.41 3.00
CA ASN A 796 27.70 35.04 3.11
C ASN A 796 26.65 34.56 2.08
N GLU A 797 27.00 33.76 1.06
CA GLU A 797 26.01 33.36 0.04
C GLU A 797 25.21 32.11 0.45
N ILE A 798 23.93 32.30 0.78
CA ILE A 798 23.01 31.22 1.16
C ILE A 798 22.72 30.32 -0.05
N SER A 799 22.99 29.02 0.09
CA SER A 799 22.83 28.03 -1.00
C SER A 799 21.38 27.97 -1.53
N LEU A 800 21.22 27.67 -2.83
CA LEU A 800 19.91 27.50 -3.47
C LEU A 800 19.02 26.48 -2.73
N LYS A 801 19.59 25.36 -2.25
CA LYS A 801 18.85 24.33 -1.49
C LYS A 801 18.36 24.86 -0.14
N THR A 802 19.15 25.73 0.52
CA THR A 802 18.76 26.39 1.77
C THR A 802 17.65 27.42 1.52
N LYS A 803 17.75 28.20 0.43
CA LYS A 803 16.72 29.14 -0.03
C LYS A 803 15.39 28.44 -0.29
N GLU A 804 15.41 27.34 -1.05
CA GLU A 804 14.22 26.50 -1.31
C GLU A 804 13.62 25.95 -0.01
N SER A 805 14.45 25.48 0.93
CA SER A 805 13.99 24.96 2.22
C SER A 805 13.35 26.03 3.09
N MET A 806 13.91 27.26 3.12
CA MET A 806 13.34 28.41 3.82
C MET A 806 12.01 28.84 3.23
N LEU A 807 11.88 28.78 1.91
CA LEU A 807 10.64 29.07 1.21
C LEU A 807 9.53 28.09 1.57
N ILE A 808 9.82 26.78 1.57
CA ILE A 808 8.88 25.75 2.00
C ILE A 808 8.49 25.95 3.48
N MET A 809 9.46 26.24 4.37
CA MET A 809 9.18 26.48 5.78
C MET A 809 8.28 27.70 6.01
N LEU A 810 8.51 28.81 5.29
CA LEU A 810 7.68 30.00 5.43
C LEU A 810 6.27 29.78 4.87
N GLN A 811 6.13 29.04 3.76
CA GLN A 811 4.82 28.66 3.21
C GLN A 811 3.99 27.86 4.20
N GLU A 812 4.61 26.91 4.89
CA GLU A 812 3.93 26.08 5.89
C GLU A 812 3.57 26.88 7.16
N LEU A 813 4.44 27.79 7.60
CA LEU A 813 4.18 28.61 8.80
C LEU A 813 3.13 29.69 8.61
N THR A 814 3.01 30.23 7.39
CA THR A 814 2.14 31.37 7.08
C THR A 814 0.91 31.00 6.25
N HIS A 815 0.90 29.78 5.70
CA HIS A 815 -0.06 29.32 4.68
C HIS A 815 -0.12 30.24 3.45
N LEU A 816 0.93 31.01 3.15
CA LEU A 816 1.00 31.84 1.96
C LEU A 816 1.39 31.04 0.72
N LYS A 817 0.91 31.49 -0.45
CA LYS A 817 1.40 31.01 -1.74
C LYS A 817 2.90 31.34 -1.90
N SER A 818 3.62 30.47 -2.61
CA SER A 818 5.08 30.53 -2.80
C SER A 818 5.61 31.91 -3.20
N VAL A 819 4.89 32.63 -4.06
CA VAL A 819 5.27 33.98 -4.54
C VAL A 819 5.35 34.99 -3.39
N TRP A 820 4.45 34.91 -2.40
CA TRP A 820 4.45 35.81 -1.25
C TRP A 820 5.52 35.42 -0.22
N CYS A 821 5.77 34.14 -0.04
CA CYS A 821 6.88 33.67 0.80
C CYS A 821 8.24 34.04 0.20
N ALA A 822 8.41 33.91 -1.12
CA ALA A 822 9.60 34.38 -1.82
C ALA A 822 9.83 35.87 -1.56
N ARG A 823 8.80 36.70 -1.74
CA ARG A 823 8.87 38.14 -1.47
C ARG A 823 9.26 38.43 -0.02
N CYS A 824 8.64 37.79 0.97
CA CYS A 824 8.98 37.99 2.38
C CYS A 824 10.42 37.59 2.69
N LEU A 825 10.92 36.51 2.08
CA LEU A 825 12.31 36.05 2.25
C LEU A 825 13.30 36.97 1.55
N GLU A 826 12.98 37.45 0.35
CA GLU A 826 13.82 38.41 -0.39
C GLU A 826 13.94 39.73 0.37
N ASP A 827 12.81 40.29 0.82
CA ASP A 827 12.76 41.54 1.61
C ASP A 827 13.50 41.40 2.96
N ALA A 828 13.56 40.19 3.51
CA ALA A 828 14.25 39.88 4.76
C ALA A 828 15.73 39.50 4.60
N GLY A 829 16.26 39.47 3.38
CA GLY A 829 17.63 39.02 3.11
C GLY A 829 17.84 37.53 3.42
N TRP A 830 16.83 36.70 3.17
CA TRP A 830 16.78 35.25 3.42
C TRP A 830 16.98 34.87 4.89
N ASP A 831 16.55 35.74 5.81
CA ASP A 831 16.42 35.46 7.24
C ASP A 831 14.97 35.09 7.57
N LEU A 832 14.73 33.87 8.02
CA LEU A 832 13.38 33.35 8.28
C LEU A 832 12.63 34.12 9.37
N GLN A 833 13.33 34.58 10.41
CA GLN A 833 12.71 35.31 11.52
C GLN A 833 12.27 36.70 11.05
N LYS A 834 13.14 37.41 10.33
CA LYS A 834 12.78 38.70 9.72
C LYS A 834 11.70 38.54 8.65
N ALA A 835 11.69 37.45 7.89
CA ALA A 835 10.65 37.19 6.89
C ALA A 835 9.27 37.02 7.52
N LEU A 836 9.18 36.41 8.71
CA LEU A 836 7.94 36.35 9.50
C LEU A 836 7.52 37.73 10.00
N GLU A 837 8.46 38.59 10.39
CA GLU A 837 8.16 39.98 10.78
C GLU A 837 7.65 40.80 9.59
N VAL A 838 8.24 40.62 8.39
CA VAL A 838 7.76 41.21 7.13
C VAL A 838 6.35 40.73 6.83
N PHE A 839 6.09 39.42 6.91
CA PHE A 839 4.75 38.85 6.75
C PHE A 839 3.73 39.47 7.70
N ILE A 840 4.05 39.55 9.00
CA ILE A 840 3.17 40.15 10.01
C ILE A 840 2.91 41.63 9.69
N GLY A 841 3.92 42.36 9.21
CA GLY A 841 3.79 43.74 8.76
C GLY A 841 2.82 43.87 7.57
N LEU A 842 2.98 43.02 6.56
CA LEU A 842 2.12 42.99 5.38
C LEU A 842 0.66 42.63 5.72
N CYS A 843 0.42 41.72 6.67
CA CYS A 843 -0.92 41.42 7.18
C CYS A 843 -1.53 42.60 7.95
N ARG A 844 -0.74 43.34 8.75
CA ARG A 844 -1.24 44.50 9.51
C ARG A 844 -1.61 45.69 8.62
N ASN A 845 -0.96 45.80 7.46
CA ASN A 845 -1.18 46.87 6.51
C ASN A 845 -2.25 46.52 5.44
N ASP A 846 -2.93 45.38 5.55
CA ASP A 846 -3.88 44.85 4.55
C ASP A 846 -3.28 44.70 3.13
N GLU A 847 -1.96 44.49 3.03
CA GLU A 847 -1.25 44.32 1.74
C GLU A 847 -1.33 42.87 1.21
N ILE A 848 -1.76 41.93 2.05
CA ILE A 848 -2.01 40.52 1.70
C ILE A 848 -3.52 40.26 1.74
N SER A 849 -4.11 40.02 0.57
CA SER A 849 -5.53 39.63 0.45
C SER A 849 -5.75 38.15 0.76
N ASP A 850 -6.97 37.74 1.13
CA ASP A 850 -7.35 36.33 1.35
C ASP A 850 -6.95 35.37 0.21
N ALA A 851 -6.98 35.83 -1.04
CA ALA A 851 -6.56 35.04 -2.22
C ALA A 851 -5.05 34.71 -2.28
N SER A 852 -4.25 35.28 -1.38
CA SER A 852 -2.79 35.09 -1.31
C SER A 852 -2.38 33.93 -0.41
N PHE A 853 -3.32 33.40 0.38
CA PHE A 853 -3.17 32.19 1.19
C PHE A 853 -3.51 30.93 0.38
N MET A 854 -2.98 29.78 0.79
CA MET A 854 -3.11 28.46 0.14
C MET A 854 -4.42 27.77 0.42
#